data_AF-I2FNN6-F1
#
_entry.id   AF-I2FNN6-F1
#
_cell.length_a   1.000
_cell.length_b   1.000
_cell.length_c   1.000
_cell.angle_alpha   90.00
_cell.angle_beta   90.00
_cell.angle_gamma   90.00
#
_symmetry.space_group_name_H-M   'P 1'
#
loop_
_entity.id
_entity.type
_entity.pdbx_description
1 polymer ?
#
loop_
_entity_poly.entity_id
_entity_poly.type
_entity_poly.pdbx_seq_one_letter_code
_entity_poly.pdbx_strand_id
1 'polypeptide(L)'
;MLARTTKSASTSSAIRTVLPSTTRQLHISPSLYSSRQSPSQASKRAERFFTADDPLLRALRRKQKSYRLRSISSPNPRKSDRLEATSLAKSEIRWAVQHVRFSQSSSSSSLSRASRRALIQMCTRMTRENAPLSYLLGSMPFGNLPQELTVRPPVLLPRPETEHWATQVVNELIKSLEREGRKDIRVVDLCTGSGCIALLIAHALRAKLGSEEKWRVVACDKSPLAVDLAQENAVKLGFKIDESDSNLHIVEADIFDDASMDKLAELAGGPFDLILSNPPYVPQREWSNLSPEVKLHEDPAALIGERSIPTSTGPTFNSDPPSRTTTTDETKTREAYLDRAGLAFHSRLAILLYRSSFSTRSPPLPHLVAEYGKGQQKPVEKLHYELQPPKHRLPTIKRIEGHPLVVVGVGNATTHPLTRHSIGQVVLEPLLERVIAQDRTMRAKLREVRDQLEELRLEALENGKVDVNQCRDWADSVPKLLPIEGLNEGFDLEAEQDVATSLKKDQSGGWSASLQLLIPSSPAFLYQPSNPAVPPPTIYCVEALFYKPSQPMNLSGQGLKNFLTHHHPQYPSSSSSSEPSQQVWRIENDILILQDELDLAFGEVKRKDSGSARGHNGIRDIISRLNIPDQPSHSKGGEGDGLKLSRIRIGIGRPETRQKQQGGKDSWLPSSLSKSKKGGKPIAIDRWVLSPLKADERESCEGGKVLEDTNELCLGWIRDRCSTLASSSSGPVEGEGGLEKLRVESRKDQFGVFRTVWVY
;
A
#
# COMPACT_ATOMS: atom_id res chain seq x y z
N MET A 1 -9.35 26.18 -72.59
CA MET A 1 -10.59 26.04 -73.37
C MET A 1 -11.78 26.23 -72.44
N LEU A 2 -12.59 27.26 -72.75
CA LEU A 2 -14.06 27.32 -72.66
C LEU A 2 -14.76 26.88 -71.35
N ALA A 3 -15.31 27.82 -70.54
CA ALA A 3 -16.60 28.55 -70.72
C ALA A 3 -17.80 27.73 -70.20
N ARG A 4 -18.87 28.25 -69.52
CA ARG A 4 -19.43 29.57 -69.14
C ARG A 4 -20.49 29.30 -68.03
N THR A 5 -21.13 30.20 -67.25
CA THR A 5 -21.15 31.68 -67.08
C THR A 5 -21.82 32.04 -65.72
N THR A 6 -21.29 33.02 -64.97
CA THR A 6 -22.04 34.00 -64.11
C THR A 6 -22.79 33.48 -62.85
N LYS A 7 -23.04 34.27 -61.79
CA LYS A 7 -23.17 35.75 -61.68
C LYS A 7 -22.82 36.26 -60.27
N SER A 8 -22.37 37.50 -60.15
CA SER A 8 -22.02 38.17 -58.89
C SER A 8 -23.20 38.93 -58.27
N ALA A 9 -23.20 39.07 -56.93
CA ALA A 9 -23.71 40.24 -56.23
C ALA A 9 -23.04 40.35 -54.84
N SER A 10 -22.59 41.56 -54.51
CA SER A 10 -21.88 41.90 -53.27
C SER A 10 -22.79 42.65 -52.29
N THR A 11 -22.63 42.43 -50.98
CA THR A 11 -22.58 43.52 -49.99
C THR A 11 -21.97 43.04 -48.66
N SER A 12 -21.28 43.97 -47.98
CA SER A 12 -20.60 43.75 -46.70
C SER A 12 -21.52 44.07 -45.52
N SER A 13 -21.46 43.28 -44.44
CA SER A 13 -21.71 43.75 -43.08
C SER A 13 -21.15 42.75 -42.06
N ALA A 14 -20.48 43.23 -41.02
CA ALA A 14 -19.81 42.41 -40.02
C ALA A 14 -20.76 41.96 -38.90
N ILE A 15 -20.78 40.66 -38.59
CA ILE A 15 -21.38 40.15 -37.34
C ILE A 15 -20.41 39.18 -36.64
N ARG A 16 -20.09 39.57 -35.41
CA ARG A 16 -19.29 38.87 -34.40
C ARG A 16 -19.97 37.54 -34.02
N THR A 17 -19.40 36.40 -34.40
CA THR A 17 -19.94 35.07 -34.08
C THR A 17 -19.21 34.41 -32.91
N VAL A 18 -20.00 33.97 -31.93
CA VAL A 18 -19.56 33.30 -30.69
C VAL A 18 -19.49 31.79 -30.92
N LEU A 19 -18.39 31.17 -30.47
CA LEU A 19 -18.27 29.71 -30.34
C LEU A 19 -19.09 29.21 -29.14
N PRO A 20 -19.77 28.07 -29.28
CA PRO A 20 -20.06 27.20 -28.15
C PRO A 20 -19.41 25.82 -28.33
N SER A 21 -18.33 25.60 -27.60
CA SER A 21 -17.96 24.25 -27.17
C SER A 21 -19.04 23.70 -26.22
N THR A 22 -19.30 22.39 -26.22
CA THR A 22 -20.13 21.78 -25.17
C THR A 22 -19.69 20.36 -24.83
N THR A 23 -18.72 20.30 -23.91
CA THR A 23 -18.45 19.12 -23.09
C THR A 23 -19.72 18.77 -22.30
N ARG A 24 -20.16 17.51 -22.30
CA ARG A 24 -21.25 17.02 -21.42
C ARG A 24 -20.74 15.95 -20.48
N GLN A 25 -20.36 16.36 -19.27
CA GLN A 25 -20.33 15.49 -18.10
C GLN A 25 -21.76 15.11 -17.71
N LEU A 26 -21.99 13.85 -17.35
CA LEU A 26 -23.29 13.37 -16.85
C LEU A 26 -23.25 13.20 -15.33
N HIS A 27 -23.74 14.22 -14.62
CA HIS A 27 -24.09 14.07 -13.21
C HIS A 27 -25.42 13.30 -13.07
N ILE A 28 -25.43 12.33 -12.17
CA ILE A 28 -26.65 11.60 -11.76
C ILE A 28 -27.28 12.33 -10.57
N SER A 29 -28.58 12.61 -10.64
CA SER A 29 -29.43 12.85 -9.46
C SER A 29 -30.92 12.61 -9.76
N PRO A 30 -31.75 12.26 -8.75
CA PRO A 30 -33.04 11.62 -8.98
C PRO A 30 -34.26 12.48 -8.63
N SER A 31 -35.33 12.39 -9.43
CA SER A 31 -36.69 12.75 -8.99
C SER A 31 -37.77 11.95 -9.74
N LEU A 32 -38.98 11.92 -9.18
CA LEU A 32 -40.02 10.92 -9.46
C LEU A 32 -41.27 11.52 -10.14
N TYR A 33 -42.02 10.63 -10.80
CA TYR A 33 -43.44 10.76 -11.21
C TYR A 33 -43.87 11.95 -12.09
N SER A 34 -44.14 11.67 -13.38
CA SER A 34 -45.52 11.60 -13.92
C SER A 34 -45.58 11.92 -15.42
N SER A 35 -45.74 10.89 -16.25
CA SER A 35 -46.54 10.95 -17.49
C SER A 35 -46.62 9.54 -18.09
N ARG A 36 -47.71 9.25 -18.81
CA ARG A 36 -47.88 7.97 -19.52
C ARG A 36 -46.95 7.95 -20.73
N GLN A 37 -45.82 7.28 -20.62
CA GLN A 37 -44.93 6.97 -21.76
C GLN A 37 -44.92 5.47 -22.04
N SER A 38 -44.64 5.12 -23.29
CA SER A 38 -44.64 3.75 -23.80
C SER A 38 -43.57 2.87 -23.12
N PRO A 39 -43.73 1.53 -23.11
CA PRO A 39 -42.88 0.65 -22.31
C PRO A 39 -41.40 0.78 -22.68
N SER A 40 -40.59 1.18 -21.71
CA SER A 40 -39.13 1.26 -21.84
C SER A 40 -38.53 -0.09 -22.22
N GLN A 41 -37.32 -0.09 -22.80
CA GLN A 41 -36.63 -1.35 -23.13
C GLN A 41 -36.48 -2.29 -21.92
N ALA A 42 -36.36 -1.75 -20.71
CA ALA A 42 -36.33 -2.52 -19.48
C ALA A 42 -37.66 -3.27 -19.22
N SER A 43 -38.81 -2.64 -19.47
CA SER A 43 -40.13 -3.28 -19.36
C SER A 43 -40.29 -4.41 -20.38
N LYS A 44 -39.92 -4.18 -21.64
CA LYS A 44 -39.93 -5.23 -22.68
C LYS A 44 -38.97 -6.40 -22.37
N ARG A 45 -37.83 -6.12 -21.72
CA ARG A 45 -36.86 -7.14 -21.27
C ARG A 45 -37.39 -7.94 -20.07
N ALA A 46 -38.21 -7.32 -19.21
CA ALA A 46 -38.90 -8.00 -18.12
C ALA A 46 -40.05 -8.89 -18.64
N GLU A 47 -40.90 -8.40 -19.54
CA GLU A 47 -41.96 -9.20 -20.20
C GLU A 47 -41.39 -10.43 -20.89
N ARG A 48 -40.26 -10.28 -21.61
CA ARG A 48 -39.52 -11.39 -22.24
C ARG A 48 -39.13 -12.48 -21.25
N PHE A 49 -38.99 -12.23 -19.94
CA PHE A 49 -38.65 -13.28 -18.97
C PHE A 49 -39.87 -14.14 -18.56
N PHE A 50 -41.08 -13.60 -18.60
CA PHE A 50 -42.27 -14.35 -18.20
C PHE A 50 -42.70 -15.31 -19.31
N THR A 51 -43.26 -16.46 -18.90
CA THR A 51 -43.55 -17.61 -19.76
C THR A 51 -44.82 -18.29 -19.25
N ALA A 52 -45.62 -18.90 -20.14
CA ALA A 52 -46.72 -19.78 -19.74
C ALA A 52 -46.24 -21.00 -18.91
N ASP A 53 -44.97 -21.37 -19.01
CA ASP A 53 -44.30 -22.43 -18.23
C ASP A 53 -43.92 -22.02 -16.79
N ASP A 54 -44.49 -20.95 -16.22
CA ASP A 54 -44.16 -20.49 -14.86
C ASP A 54 -44.26 -21.57 -13.75
N PRO A 55 -45.20 -22.55 -13.78
CA PRO A 55 -45.17 -23.69 -12.85
C PRO A 55 -43.88 -24.51 -12.93
N LEU A 56 -43.38 -24.80 -14.15
CA LEU A 56 -42.11 -25.48 -14.37
C LEU A 56 -40.95 -24.63 -13.85
N LEU A 57 -40.93 -23.33 -14.17
CA LEU A 57 -39.89 -22.43 -13.69
C LEU A 57 -39.87 -22.30 -12.17
N ARG A 58 -41.04 -22.27 -11.51
CA ARG A 58 -41.15 -22.34 -10.04
C ARG A 58 -40.59 -23.64 -9.48
N ALA A 59 -40.88 -24.79 -10.09
CA ALA A 59 -40.33 -26.07 -9.68
C ALA A 59 -38.79 -26.12 -9.79
N LEU A 60 -38.24 -25.68 -10.93
CA LEU A 60 -36.79 -25.66 -11.16
C LEU A 60 -36.07 -24.67 -10.22
N ARG A 61 -36.62 -23.46 -10.00
CA ARG A 61 -36.09 -22.49 -9.02
C ARG A 61 -36.10 -23.06 -7.59
N ARG A 62 -37.14 -23.81 -7.20
CA ARG A 62 -37.18 -24.51 -5.90
C ARG A 62 -36.08 -25.58 -5.81
N LYS A 63 -35.90 -26.39 -6.86
CA LYS A 63 -34.85 -27.42 -6.92
C LYS A 63 -33.45 -26.81 -6.77
N GLN A 64 -33.16 -25.74 -7.52
CA GLN A 64 -31.88 -25.02 -7.44
C GLN A 64 -31.67 -24.35 -6.09
N LYS A 65 -32.69 -23.68 -5.53
CA LYS A 65 -32.61 -23.11 -4.19
C LYS A 65 -32.29 -24.19 -3.15
N SER A 66 -32.93 -25.37 -3.21
CA SER A 66 -32.65 -26.48 -2.30
C SER A 66 -31.26 -27.11 -2.51
N TYR A 67 -30.68 -26.97 -3.70
CA TYR A 67 -29.29 -27.33 -3.96
C TYR A 67 -28.33 -26.29 -3.36
N ARG A 68 -28.47 -25.01 -3.72
CA ARG A 68 -27.67 -23.89 -3.21
C ARG A 68 -27.76 -23.71 -1.67
N LEU A 69 -28.85 -24.14 -1.04
CA LEU A 69 -28.95 -24.17 0.43
C LEU A 69 -28.19 -25.35 1.07
N ARG A 70 -28.04 -26.48 0.37
CA ARG A 70 -27.28 -27.64 0.85
C ARG A 70 -25.77 -27.48 0.68
N SER A 71 -25.32 -26.61 -0.24
CA SER A 71 -23.90 -26.27 -0.40
C SER A 71 -23.40 -25.27 0.66
N ILE A 72 -24.25 -24.76 1.56
CA ILE A 72 -23.83 -23.90 2.67
C ILE A 72 -23.48 -24.80 3.86
N SER A 73 -22.21 -24.84 4.25
CA SER A 73 -21.69 -25.73 5.32
C SER A 73 -22.16 -25.42 6.74
N SER A 74 -23.06 -24.44 6.92
CA SER A 74 -23.59 -24.06 8.24
C SER A 74 -24.87 -24.84 8.56
N PRO A 75 -24.99 -25.48 9.74
CA PRO A 75 -26.23 -26.15 10.15
C PRO A 75 -27.40 -25.18 10.37
N ASN A 76 -27.13 -23.88 10.51
CA ASN A 76 -28.16 -22.85 10.54
C ASN A 76 -27.72 -21.64 9.69
N PRO A 77 -27.96 -21.66 8.36
CA PRO A 77 -27.47 -20.62 7.46
C PRO A 77 -28.14 -19.28 7.78
N ARG A 78 -27.37 -18.20 7.74
CA ARG A 78 -27.81 -16.84 8.10
C ARG A 78 -28.85 -16.34 7.10
N LYS A 79 -29.58 -15.28 7.48
CA LYS A 79 -30.58 -14.66 6.60
C LYS A 79 -29.98 -14.16 5.28
N SER A 80 -28.75 -13.66 5.32
CA SER A 80 -27.92 -13.31 4.14
C SER A 80 -27.80 -14.49 3.18
N ASP A 81 -27.26 -15.61 3.66
CA ASP A 81 -26.88 -16.77 2.87
C ASP A 81 -28.12 -17.41 2.21
N ARG A 82 -29.25 -17.41 2.92
CA ARG A 82 -30.55 -17.87 2.39
C ARG A 82 -31.09 -16.95 1.29
N LEU A 83 -30.88 -15.64 1.39
CA LEU A 83 -31.29 -14.66 0.38
C LEU A 83 -30.39 -14.76 -0.86
N GLU A 84 -29.08 -14.89 -0.65
CA GLU A 84 -28.06 -15.08 -1.68
C GLU A 84 -28.30 -16.38 -2.47
N ALA A 85 -28.42 -17.53 -1.80
CA ALA A 85 -28.77 -18.81 -2.43
C ALA A 85 -30.11 -18.75 -3.21
N THR A 86 -31.06 -17.94 -2.74
CA THR A 86 -32.31 -17.68 -3.47
C THR A 86 -32.11 -16.78 -4.70
N SER A 87 -31.17 -15.83 -4.63
CA SER A 87 -30.83 -14.91 -5.71
C SER A 87 -30.08 -15.64 -6.83
N LEU A 88 -29.03 -16.40 -6.47
CA LEU A 88 -28.26 -17.25 -7.38
C LEU A 88 -29.19 -18.22 -8.12
N ALA A 89 -29.96 -19.03 -7.41
CA ALA A 89 -30.90 -19.99 -8.02
C ALA A 89 -31.96 -19.34 -8.95
N LYS A 90 -32.32 -18.07 -8.72
CA LYS A 90 -33.21 -17.30 -9.62
C LYS A 90 -32.46 -16.84 -10.88
N SER A 91 -31.21 -16.40 -10.75
CA SER A 91 -30.37 -15.93 -11.85
C SER A 91 -29.90 -17.08 -12.74
N GLU A 92 -29.49 -18.19 -12.16
CA GLU A 92 -29.10 -19.42 -12.88
C GLU A 92 -30.23 -19.94 -13.78
N ILE A 93 -31.44 -20.08 -13.21
CA ILE A 93 -32.62 -20.47 -14.00
C ILE A 93 -32.99 -19.40 -15.03
N ARG A 94 -32.74 -18.11 -14.77
CA ARG A 94 -32.97 -17.05 -15.76
C ARG A 94 -32.04 -17.18 -16.97
N TRP A 95 -30.75 -17.38 -16.74
CA TRP A 95 -29.76 -17.55 -17.80
C TRP A 95 -30.01 -18.84 -18.60
N ALA A 96 -30.27 -19.97 -17.92
CA ALA A 96 -30.62 -21.22 -18.59
C ALA A 96 -31.89 -21.10 -19.45
N VAL A 97 -32.94 -20.40 -18.98
CA VAL A 97 -34.15 -20.12 -19.77
C VAL A 97 -33.87 -19.22 -20.97
N GLN A 98 -32.99 -18.22 -20.81
CA GLN A 98 -32.61 -17.32 -21.91
C GLN A 98 -31.83 -18.08 -22.99
N HIS A 99 -30.89 -18.94 -22.59
CA HIS A 99 -30.10 -19.77 -23.49
C HIS A 99 -30.97 -20.73 -24.33
N VAL A 100 -31.81 -21.57 -23.70
CA VAL A 100 -32.69 -22.51 -24.44
C VAL A 100 -33.77 -21.85 -25.29
N ARG A 101 -34.01 -20.53 -25.10
CA ARG A 101 -34.86 -19.70 -25.95
C ARG A 101 -34.10 -19.07 -27.11
N PHE A 102 -32.84 -18.70 -26.93
CA PHE A 102 -31.99 -18.25 -28.03
C PHE A 102 -31.76 -19.39 -29.04
N SER A 103 -31.59 -20.63 -28.55
CA SER A 103 -31.56 -21.84 -29.39
C SER A 103 -32.92 -22.24 -29.98
N GLN A 104 -34.02 -21.56 -29.65
CA GLN A 104 -35.36 -21.88 -30.18
C GLN A 104 -35.66 -20.99 -31.39
N SER A 105 -35.79 -21.59 -32.57
CA SER A 105 -36.07 -20.89 -33.83
C SER A 105 -37.45 -20.21 -33.92
N SER A 106 -38.28 -20.25 -32.87
CA SER A 106 -39.65 -19.71 -32.88
C SER A 106 -39.86 -18.64 -31.81
N SER A 107 -40.50 -17.54 -32.20
CA SER A 107 -40.81 -16.36 -31.38
C SER A 107 -41.92 -16.55 -30.34
N SER A 108 -42.31 -17.80 -30.07
CA SER A 108 -43.36 -18.13 -29.09
C SER A 108 -42.97 -17.73 -27.66
N SER A 109 -43.94 -17.23 -26.90
CA SER A 109 -43.78 -16.96 -25.47
C SER A 109 -43.65 -18.25 -24.63
N SER A 110 -44.10 -19.39 -25.15
CA SER A 110 -43.98 -20.72 -24.52
C SER A 110 -42.70 -21.44 -24.95
N LEU A 111 -42.17 -22.30 -24.07
CA LEU A 111 -41.00 -23.12 -24.40
C LEU A 111 -41.41 -24.33 -25.26
N SER A 112 -40.65 -24.63 -26.30
CA SER A 112 -40.81 -25.86 -27.08
C SER A 112 -40.60 -27.11 -26.21
N ARG A 113 -41.08 -28.28 -26.66
CA ARG A 113 -40.82 -29.55 -25.96
C ARG A 113 -39.31 -29.84 -25.83
N ALA A 114 -38.52 -29.48 -26.85
CA ALA A 114 -37.07 -29.61 -26.85
C ALA A 114 -36.43 -28.67 -25.81
N SER A 115 -36.77 -27.37 -25.83
CA SER A 115 -36.27 -26.37 -24.88
C SER A 115 -36.63 -26.70 -23.43
N ARG A 116 -37.82 -27.25 -23.17
CA ARG A 116 -38.20 -27.75 -21.83
C ARG A 116 -37.34 -28.95 -21.40
N ARG A 117 -37.10 -29.93 -22.29
CA ARG A 117 -36.21 -31.06 -22.00
C ARG A 117 -34.79 -30.61 -21.71
N ALA A 118 -34.22 -29.72 -22.53
CA ALA A 118 -32.90 -29.15 -22.33
C ALA A 118 -32.79 -28.42 -20.98
N LEU A 119 -33.76 -27.56 -20.64
CA LEU A 119 -33.77 -26.83 -19.36
C LEU A 119 -33.86 -27.77 -18.14
N ILE A 120 -34.67 -28.83 -18.22
CA ILE A 120 -34.76 -29.87 -17.18
C ILE A 120 -33.45 -30.65 -17.07
N GLN A 121 -32.80 -30.95 -18.19
CA GLN A 121 -31.49 -31.61 -18.23
C GLN A 121 -30.41 -30.75 -17.58
N MET A 122 -30.26 -29.48 -17.99
CA MET A 122 -29.31 -28.53 -17.37
C MET A 122 -29.53 -28.43 -15.86
N CYS A 123 -30.77 -28.24 -15.42
CA CYS A 123 -31.11 -28.20 -13.99
C CYS A 123 -30.86 -29.53 -13.27
N THR A 124 -30.88 -30.66 -13.98
CA THR A 124 -30.55 -31.96 -13.42
C THR A 124 -29.04 -32.15 -13.29
N ARG A 125 -28.25 -31.76 -14.29
CA ARG A 125 -26.79 -31.78 -14.23
C ARG A 125 -26.26 -30.89 -13.10
N MET A 126 -26.69 -29.63 -13.04
CA MET A 126 -26.36 -28.71 -11.92
C MET A 126 -26.66 -29.33 -10.54
N THR A 127 -27.82 -29.97 -10.35
CA THR A 127 -28.26 -30.44 -9.01
C THR A 127 -27.88 -31.87 -8.65
N ARG A 128 -27.33 -32.66 -9.57
CA ARG A 128 -26.89 -34.06 -9.35
C ARG A 128 -25.40 -34.27 -9.60
N GLU A 129 -24.86 -33.67 -10.66
CA GLU A 129 -23.44 -33.75 -11.02
C GLU A 129 -22.64 -32.58 -10.43
N ASN A 130 -23.30 -31.54 -9.89
CA ASN A 130 -22.69 -30.24 -9.55
C ASN A 130 -22.12 -29.51 -10.77
N ALA A 131 -22.58 -29.81 -11.99
CA ALA A 131 -22.03 -29.22 -13.20
C ALA A 131 -22.24 -27.69 -13.21
N PRO A 132 -21.16 -26.86 -13.27
CA PRO A 132 -21.25 -25.41 -13.39
C PRO A 132 -22.16 -24.99 -14.54
N LEU A 133 -23.03 -23.99 -14.29
CA LEU A 133 -23.94 -23.48 -15.31
C LEU A 133 -23.18 -23.00 -16.56
N SER A 134 -22.02 -22.35 -16.40
CA SER A 134 -21.20 -21.87 -17.52
C SER A 134 -20.84 -22.96 -18.52
N TYR A 135 -20.42 -24.15 -18.06
CA TYR A 135 -20.16 -25.29 -18.94
C TYR A 135 -21.42 -25.87 -19.60
N LEU A 136 -22.60 -25.66 -19.01
CA LEU A 136 -23.88 -26.04 -19.61
C LEU A 136 -24.39 -25.01 -20.62
N LEU A 137 -23.96 -23.76 -20.51
CA LEU A 137 -24.17 -22.70 -21.49
C LEU A 137 -23.16 -22.78 -22.65
N GLY A 138 -21.95 -23.30 -22.37
CA GLY A 138 -20.84 -23.39 -23.33
C GLY A 138 -20.11 -22.07 -23.58
N SER A 139 -20.53 -20.97 -22.95
CA SER A 139 -19.91 -19.65 -23.11
C SER A 139 -19.97 -18.78 -21.86
N MET A 140 -19.05 -17.81 -21.77
CA MET A 140 -19.01 -16.75 -20.75
C MET A 140 -18.55 -15.41 -21.34
N PRO A 141 -19.12 -14.27 -20.91
CA PRO A 141 -18.54 -12.95 -21.16
C PRO A 141 -17.24 -12.77 -20.36
N PHE A 142 -16.34 -11.92 -20.85
CA PHE A 142 -15.13 -11.51 -20.12
C PHE A 142 -14.67 -10.12 -20.59
N GLY A 143 -14.66 -9.15 -19.68
CA GLY A 143 -14.22 -7.78 -19.94
C GLY A 143 -15.08 -7.08 -20.98
N ASN A 144 -14.43 -6.36 -21.90
CA ASN A 144 -15.09 -5.67 -23.01
C ASN A 144 -15.05 -6.46 -24.34
N LEU A 145 -14.77 -7.77 -24.31
CA LEU A 145 -14.71 -8.58 -25.52
C LEU A 145 -16.03 -8.55 -26.31
N PRO A 146 -15.98 -8.47 -27.65
CA PRO A 146 -17.17 -8.31 -28.50
C PRO A 146 -18.05 -9.56 -28.60
N GLN A 147 -17.54 -10.72 -28.14
CA GLN A 147 -18.25 -12.00 -28.11
C GLN A 147 -17.91 -12.75 -26.82
N GLU A 148 -18.82 -13.60 -26.36
CA GLU A 148 -18.57 -14.51 -25.24
C GLU A 148 -17.53 -15.57 -25.62
N LEU A 149 -16.56 -15.81 -24.74
CA LEU A 149 -15.59 -16.89 -24.84
C LEU A 149 -16.31 -18.24 -24.74
N THR A 150 -15.95 -19.21 -25.57
CA THR A 150 -16.33 -20.62 -25.39
C THR A 150 -15.66 -21.14 -24.10
N VAL A 151 -16.39 -21.94 -23.31
CA VAL A 151 -15.88 -22.61 -22.11
C VAL A 151 -16.33 -24.07 -22.07
N ARG A 152 -15.43 -25.00 -21.70
CA ARG A 152 -15.71 -26.44 -21.57
C ARG A 152 -14.83 -27.10 -20.49
N PRO A 153 -15.32 -28.14 -19.79
CA PRO A 153 -14.48 -28.93 -18.89
C PRO A 153 -13.30 -29.58 -19.66
N PRO A 154 -12.12 -29.76 -19.03
CA PRO A 154 -11.80 -29.41 -17.65
C PRO A 154 -11.18 -28.00 -17.49
N VAL A 155 -11.15 -27.17 -18.54
CA VAL A 155 -10.41 -25.90 -18.53
C VAL A 155 -11.05 -24.88 -17.58
N LEU A 156 -10.24 -24.28 -16.71
CA LEU A 156 -10.65 -23.30 -15.69
C LEU A 156 -11.59 -22.23 -16.26
N LEU A 157 -12.76 -22.06 -15.64
CA LEU A 157 -13.71 -21.02 -15.99
C LEU A 157 -13.14 -19.63 -15.64
N PRO A 158 -13.21 -18.63 -16.55
CA PRO A 158 -12.85 -17.25 -16.23
C PRO A 158 -13.59 -16.74 -14.99
N ARG A 159 -12.86 -16.13 -14.05
CA ARG A 159 -13.42 -15.63 -12.79
C ARG A 159 -13.70 -14.13 -12.85
N PRO A 160 -14.74 -13.62 -12.16
CA PRO A 160 -14.99 -12.18 -12.04
C PRO A 160 -13.84 -11.41 -11.38
N GLU A 161 -13.09 -12.04 -10.47
CA GLU A 161 -11.86 -11.49 -9.90
C GLU A 161 -10.79 -11.28 -10.97
N THR A 162 -10.58 -12.28 -11.84
CA THR A 162 -9.63 -12.22 -12.95
C THR A 162 -10.02 -11.18 -13.99
N GLU A 163 -11.31 -11.12 -14.35
CA GLU A 163 -11.87 -10.09 -15.24
C GLU A 163 -11.60 -8.67 -14.71
N HIS A 164 -11.75 -8.47 -13.40
CA HIS A 164 -11.58 -7.18 -12.77
C HIS A 164 -10.14 -6.66 -12.89
N TRP A 165 -9.14 -7.47 -12.54
CA TRP A 165 -7.75 -7.02 -12.61
C TRP A 165 -7.22 -6.98 -14.05
N ALA A 166 -7.62 -7.91 -14.92
CA ALA A 166 -7.22 -7.88 -16.33
C ALA A 166 -7.75 -6.62 -17.03
N THR A 167 -8.97 -6.17 -16.67
CA THR A 167 -9.51 -4.88 -17.12
C THR A 167 -8.71 -3.68 -16.57
N GLN A 168 -8.21 -3.74 -15.33
CA GLN A 168 -7.29 -2.70 -14.81
C GLN A 168 -5.98 -2.66 -15.60
N VAL A 169 -5.40 -3.82 -15.91
CA VAL A 169 -4.17 -3.94 -16.72
C VAL A 169 -4.37 -3.32 -18.10
N VAL A 170 -5.49 -3.62 -18.79
CA VAL A 170 -5.85 -2.96 -20.06
C VAL A 170 -5.87 -1.44 -19.90
N ASN A 171 -6.49 -0.92 -18.84
CA ASN A 171 -6.59 0.53 -18.64
C ASN A 171 -5.22 1.20 -18.42
N GLU A 172 -4.31 0.58 -17.65
CA GLU A 172 -2.95 1.12 -17.46
C GLU A 172 -2.10 0.99 -18.74
N LEU A 173 -2.22 -0.14 -19.45
CA LEU A 173 -1.59 -0.38 -20.74
C LEU A 173 -1.96 0.71 -21.76
N ILE A 174 -3.26 0.97 -21.96
CA ILE A 174 -3.70 1.98 -22.93
C ILE A 174 -3.22 3.39 -22.55
N LYS A 175 -3.22 3.76 -21.26
CA LYS A 175 -2.69 5.05 -20.78
C LYS A 175 -1.18 5.21 -21.02
N SER A 176 -0.39 4.15 -20.85
CA SER A 176 1.05 4.16 -21.11
C SER A 176 1.34 4.37 -22.60
N LEU A 177 0.68 3.59 -23.47
CA LEU A 177 0.78 3.76 -24.92
C LEU A 177 0.38 5.17 -25.39
N GLU A 178 -0.62 5.78 -24.75
CA GLU A 178 -1.02 7.18 -25.00
C GLU A 178 0.02 8.21 -24.54
N ARG A 179 0.65 8.00 -23.38
CA ARG A 179 1.63 8.92 -22.79
C ARG A 179 2.96 8.94 -23.54
N GLU A 180 3.44 7.76 -23.93
CA GLU A 180 4.78 7.57 -24.50
C GLU A 180 4.78 7.55 -26.03
N GLY A 181 3.60 7.46 -26.67
CA GLY A 181 3.49 7.25 -28.13
C GLY A 181 4.05 5.91 -28.61
N ARG A 182 4.27 4.97 -27.67
CA ARG A 182 4.88 3.66 -27.92
C ARG A 182 3.92 2.79 -28.76
N LYS A 183 4.47 2.10 -29.77
CA LYS A 183 3.71 1.24 -30.71
C LYS A 183 4.12 -0.23 -30.70
N ASP A 184 5.31 -0.52 -30.20
CA ASP A 184 5.86 -1.87 -30.08
C ASP A 184 5.72 -2.33 -28.63
N ILE A 185 5.00 -3.41 -28.36
CA ILE A 185 4.86 -3.97 -27.01
C ILE A 185 4.71 -5.49 -27.08
N ARG A 186 5.42 -6.20 -26.19
CA ARG A 186 5.38 -7.65 -26.05
C ARG A 186 4.77 -8.03 -24.71
N VAL A 187 3.68 -8.77 -24.74
CA VAL A 187 2.97 -9.27 -23.55
C VAL A 187 3.01 -10.79 -23.54
N VAL A 188 3.18 -11.40 -22.37
CA VAL A 188 2.98 -12.84 -22.16
C VAL A 188 1.86 -13.12 -21.17
N ASP A 189 1.05 -14.14 -21.45
CA ASP A 189 0.01 -14.66 -20.55
C ASP A 189 0.32 -16.13 -20.21
N LEU A 190 0.81 -16.36 -19.00
CA LEU A 190 1.27 -17.66 -18.51
C LEU A 190 0.14 -18.36 -17.74
N CYS A 191 -0.11 -19.64 -18.05
CA CYS A 191 -1.29 -20.39 -17.59
C CYS A 191 -2.60 -19.78 -18.15
N THR A 192 -2.62 -19.54 -19.46
CA THR A 192 -3.69 -18.78 -20.13
C THR A 192 -5.09 -19.44 -20.08
N GLY A 193 -5.16 -20.76 -19.85
CA GLY A 193 -6.41 -21.49 -19.73
C GLY A 193 -7.30 -21.34 -20.97
N SER A 194 -8.40 -20.61 -20.84
CA SER A 194 -9.33 -20.34 -21.96
C SER A 194 -8.89 -19.20 -22.90
N GLY A 195 -7.72 -18.61 -22.68
CA GLY A 195 -7.22 -17.45 -23.42
C GLY A 195 -7.76 -16.10 -22.90
N CYS A 196 -8.51 -16.08 -21.79
CA CYS A 196 -9.33 -14.93 -21.43
C CYS A 196 -8.54 -13.62 -21.21
N ILE A 197 -7.37 -13.71 -20.54
CA ILE A 197 -6.50 -12.55 -20.29
C ILE A 197 -5.79 -12.14 -21.58
N ALA A 198 -5.08 -13.05 -22.25
CA ALA A 198 -4.42 -12.81 -23.53
C ALA A 198 -5.34 -12.17 -24.58
N LEU A 199 -6.55 -12.71 -24.76
CA LEU A 199 -7.50 -12.24 -25.76
C LEU A 199 -8.09 -10.86 -25.43
N LEU A 200 -8.29 -10.55 -24.14
CA LEU A 200 -8.71 -9.22 -23.70
C LEU A 200 -7.62 -8.17 -24.00
N ILE A 201 -6.36 -8.49 -23.71
CA ILE A 201 -5.21 -7.62 -23.99
C ILE A 201 -4.99 -7.46 -25.51
N ALA A 202 -4.97 -8.55 -26.27
CA ALA A 202 -4.84 -8.52 -27.73
C ALA A 202 -6.00 -7.75 -28.39
N HIS A 203 -7.21 -7.80 -27.83
CA HIS A 203 -8.34 -7.04 -28.34
C HIS A 203 -8.17 -5.54 -28.09
N ALA A 204 -7.72 -5.15 -26.89
CA ALA A 204 -7.43 -3.76 -26.56
C ALA A 204 -6.30 -3.17 -27.41
N LEU A 205 -5.20 -3.92 -27.59
CA LEU A 205 -4.07 -3.54 -28.44
C LEU A 205 -4.50 -3.38 -29.90
N ARG A 206 -5.21 -4.37 -30.47
CA ARG A 206 -5.77 -4.30 -31.83
C ARG A 206 -6.72 -3.11 -32.01
N ALA A 207 -7.53 -2.79 -31.01
CA ALA A 207 -8.46 -1.66 -31.06
C ALA A 207 -7.76 -0.29 -30.94
N LYS A 208 -6.63 -0.22 -30.24
CA LYS A 208 -5.88 1.03 -29.99
C LYS A 208 -4.84 1.35 -31.07
N LEU A 209 -4.09 0.34 -31.50
CA LEU A 209 -2.97 0.47 -32.43
C LEU A 209 -3.35 0.05 -33.85
N GLY A 210 -4.26 -0.93 -33.99
CA GLY A 210 -4.62 -1.56 -35.26
C GLY A 210 -4.01 -2.95 -35.41
N SER A 211 -4.37 -3.65 -36.49
CA SER A 211 -3.89 -5.03 -36.76
C SER A 211 -2.48 -5.11 -37.34
N GLU A 212 -2.01 -4.04 -37.99
CA GLU A 212 -0.73 -4.01 -38.73
C GLU A 212 0.44 -3.40 -37.92
N GLU A 213 0.18 -2.90 -36.71
CA GLU A 213 1.20 -2.35 -35.81
C GLU A 213 1.90 -3.46 -35.01
N LYS A 214 3.15 -3.21 -34.59
CA LYS A 214 4.07 -4.20 -34.01
C LYS A 214 3.82 -4.55 -32.54
N TRP A 215 2.60 -4.91 -32.15
CA TRP A 215 2.34 -5.48 -30.82
C TRP A 215 2.32 -7.01 -30.88
N ARG A 216 2.84 -7.69 -29.86
CA ARG A 216 2.82 -9.16 -29.75
C ARG A 216 2.21 -9.59 -28.41
N VAL A 217 1.30 -10.54 -28.45
CA VAL A 217 0.81 -11.27 -27.28
C VAL A 217 1.14 -12.75 -27.45
N VAL A 218 1.88 -13.32 -26.51
CA VAL A 218 2.16 -14.77 -26.47
C VAL A 218 1.42 -15.36 -25.27
N ALA A 219 0.52 -16.30 -25.53
CA ALA A 219 -0.21 -17.02 -24.50
C ALA A 219 0.31 -18.46 -24.42
N CYS A 220 0.45 -18.99 -23.21
CA CYS A 220 0.82 -20.39 -23.07
C CYS A 220 0.11 -21.12 -21.92
N ASP A 221 -0.05 -22.42 -22.11
CA ASP A 221 -0.53 -23.34 -21.07
C ASP A 221 0.20 -24.68 -21.19
N LYS A 222 0.23 -25.45 -20.10
CA LYS A 222 0.75 -26.82 -20.09
C LYS A 222 -0.31 -27.83 -20.55
N SER A 223 -1.59 -27.48 -20.47
CA SER A 223 -2.68 -28.35 -20.89
C SER A 223 -3.00 -28.14 -22.38
N PRO A 224 -2.84 -29.16 -23.26
CA PRO A 224 -3.21 -29.02 -24.66
C PRO A 224 -4.71 -28.71 -24.85
N LEU A 225 -5.57 -29.18 -23.93
CA LEU A 225 -7.00 -28.86 -23.92
C LEU A 225 -7.29 -27.38 -23.64
N ALA A 226 -6.41 -26.70 -22.89
CA ALA A 226 -6.46 -25.26 -22.66
C ALA A 226 -6.00 -24.51 -23.92
N VAL A 227 -4.86 -24.89 -24.49
CA VAL A 227 -4.33 -24.34 -25.76
C VAL A 227 -5.38 -24.42 -26.87
N ASP A 228 -5.97 -25.59 -27.11
CA ASP A 228 -7.05 -25.79 -28.11
C ASP A 228 -8.25 -24.85 -27.89
N LEU A 229 -8.64 -24.63 -26.63
CA LEU A 229 -9.77 -23.75 -26.28
C LEU A 229 -9.42 -22.27 -26.45
N ALA A 230 -8.20 -21.87 -26.08
CA ALA A 230 -7.70 -20.52 -26.27
C ALA A 230 -7.56 -20.17 -27.77
N GLN A 231 -7.07 -21.12 -28.58
CA GLN A 231 -7.03 -20.99 -30.05
C GLN A 231 -8.43 -20.88 -30.67
N GLU A 232 -9.38 -21.73 -30.26
CA GLU A 232 -10.78 -21.61 -30.71
C GLU A 232 -11.36 -20.23 -30.38
N ASN A 233 -11.12 -19.73 -29.17
CA ASN A 233 -11.57 -18.42 -28.73
C ASN A 233 -10.89 -17.27 -29.50
N ALA A 234 -9.61 -17.41 -29.86
CA ALA A 234 -8.89 -16.46 -30.70
C ALA A 234 -9.49 -16.35 -32.11
N VAL A 235 -9.71 -17.49 -32.76
CA VAL A 235 -10.33 -17.58 -34.09
C VAL A 235 -11.75 -17.02 -34.07
N LYS A 236 -12.54 -17.34 -33.04
CA LYS A 236 -13.91 -16.82 -32.82
C LYS A 236 -13.94 -15.29 -32.70
N LEU A 237 -12.91 -14.70 -32.08
CA LEU A 237 -12.72 -13.24 -31.98
C LEU A 237 -12.02 -12.62 -33.20
N GLY A 238 -11.82 -13.40 -34.27
CA GLY A 238 -11.24 -12.97 -35.54
C GLY A 238 -9.77 -12.56 -35.43
N PHE A 239 -9.00 -13.21 -34.56
CA PHE A 239 -7.54 -13.10 -34.59
C PHE A 239 -6.96 -14.12 -35.57
N LYS A 240 -5.89 -13.74 -36.26
CA LYS A 240 -4.91 -14.68 -36.80
C LYS A 240 -4.00 -15.11 -35.64
N ILE A 241 -3.59 -16.37 -35.65
CA ILE A 241 -2.75 -16.96 -34.63
C ILE A 241 -1.64 -17.77 -35.27
N ASP A 242 -0.47 -17.81 -34.63
CA ASP A 242 0.63 -18.75 -34.91
C ASP A 242 1.25 -18.70 -36.33
N GLU A 243 0.84 -17.76 -37.18
CA GLU A 243 1.58 -17.35 -38.39
C GLU A 243 2.79 -16.46 -38.01
N SER A 244 3.86 -16.42 -38.81
CA SER A 244 5.06 -15.61 -38.53
C SER A 244 4.78 -14.12 -38.29
N ASP A 245 3.75 -13.60 -38.94
CA ASP A 245 3.38 -12.18 -38.89
C ASP A 245 2.23 -11.93 -37.90
N SER A 246 1.66 -12.97 -37.27
CA SER A 246 0.54 -12.83 -36.33
C SER A 246 0.93 -12.12 -35.04
N ASN A 247 0.09 -11.19 -34.59
CA ASN A 247 0.29 -10.47 -33.33
C ASN A 247 -0.15 -11.26 -32.08
N LEU A 248 -0.69 -12.47 -32.27
CA LEU A 248 -1.11 -13.38 -31.21
C LEU A 248 -0.52 -14.77 -31.47
N HIS A 249 0.16 -15.34 -30.48
CA HIS A 249 0.64 -16.71 -30.49
C HIS A 249 0.04 -17.46 -29.30
N ILE A 250 -0.36 -18.73 -29.48
CA ILE A 250 -0.96 -19.55 -28.42
C ILE A 250 -0.35 -20.95 -28.48
N VAL A 251 0.54 -21.25 -27.54
CA VAL A 251 1.42 -22.42 -27.61
C VAL A 251 1.41 -23.27 -26.34
N GLU A 252 1.64 -24.58 -26.49
CA GLU A 252 1.89 -25.47 -25.36
C GLU A 252 3.30 -25.22 -24.78
N ALA A 253 3.38 -24.94 -23.48
CA ALA A 253 4.64 -24.70 -22.77
C ALA A 253 4.48 -24.95 -21.26
N ASP A 254 5.52 -25.52 -20.62
CA ASP A 254 5.60 -25.59 -19.17
C ASP A 254 6.35 -24.36 -18.62
N ILE A 255 5.71 -23.58 -17.74
CA ILE A 255 6.33 -22.43 -17.08
C ILE A 255 7.62 -22.81 -16.32
N PHE A 256 7.72 -24.04 -15.82
CA PHE A 256 8.89 -24.54 -15.11
C PHE A 256 10.01 -25.08 -16.02
N ASP A 257 9.81 -25.13 -17.34
CA ASP A 257 10.86 -25.43 -18.31
C ASP A 257 11.48 -24.13 -18.86
N ASP A 258 12.81 -24.04 -18.75
CA ASP A 258 13.58 -22.88 -19.18
C ASP A 258 13.62 -22.72 -20.70
N ALA A 259 13.75 -23.83 -21.44
CA ALA A 259 13.80 -23.81 -22.90
C ALA A 259 12.46 -23.37 -23.50
N SER A 260 11.34 -23.82 -22.91
CA SER A 260 10.00 -23.34 -23.25
C SER A 260 9.87 -21.82 -23.05
N MET A 261 10.35 -21.28 -21.93
CA MET A 261 10.25 -19.84 -21.64
C MET A 261 11.10 -18.98 -22.59
N ASP A 262 12.33 -19.40 -22.92
CA ASP A 262 13.15 -18.71 -23.93
C ASP A 262 12.46 -18.72 -25.30
N LYS A 263 11.87 -19.85 -25.70
CA LYS A 263 11.10 -19.96 -26.95
C LYS A 263 9.89 -19.03 -27.00
N LEU A 264 9.22 -18.74 -25.87
CA LEU A 264 8.14 -17.74 -25.84
C LEU A 264 8.67 -16.34 -26.19
N ALA A 265 9.83 -15.97 -25.65
CA ALA A 265 10.46 -14.69 -25.96
C ALA A 265 10.94 -14.62 -27.42
N GLU A 266 11.46 -15.72 -27.98
CA GLU A 266 11.78 -15.80 -29.41
C GLU A 266 10.55 -15.55 -30.30
N LEU A 267 9.41 -16.18 -29.99
CA LEU A 267 8.12 -15.95 -30.70
C LEU A 267 7.66 -14.47 -30.60
N ALA A 268 7.90 -13.83 -29.46
CA ALA A 268 7.59 -12.41 -29.25
C ALA A 268 8.57 -11.45 -29.94
N GLY A 269 9.69 -11.92 -30.49
CA GLY A 269 10.77 -11.07 -31.00
C GLY A 269 11.62 -10.41 -29.89
N GLY A 270 11.71 -11.03 -28.72
CA GLY A 270 12.52 -10.61 -27.59
C GLY A 270 11.77 -10.62 -26.25
N PRO A 271 12.41 -10.10 -25.18
CA PRO A 271 11.86 -10.12 -23.82
C PRO A 271 10.57 -9.31 -23.68
N PHE A 272 9.70 -9.73 -22.77
CA PHE A 272 8.38 -9.15 -22.54
C PHE A 272 8.45 -7.82 -21.76
N ASP A 273 7.52 -6.94 -22.09
CA ASP A 273 7.26 -5.66 -21.42
C ASP A 273 6.24 -5.80 -20.29
N LEU A 274 5.40 -6.84 -20.37
CA LEU A 274 4.33 -7.14 -19.42
C LEU A 274 4.12 -8.66 -19.34
N ILE A 275 4.29 -9.23 -18.14
CA ILE A 275 4.04 -10.63 -17.84
C ILE A 275 2.73 -10.72 -17.06
N LEU A 276 1.80 -11.55 -17.52
CA LEU A 276 0.50 -11.77 -16.91
C LEU A 276 0.35 -13.25 -16.52
N SER A 277 -0.35 -13.52 -15.42
CA SER A 277 -0.72 -14.89 -15.06
C SER A 277 -1.89 -14.95 -14.08
N ASN A 278 -2.79 -15.91 -14.28
CA ASN A 278 -3.62 -16.45 -13.20
C ASN A 278 -3.12 -17.87 -12.87
N PRO A 279 -2.02 -18.00 -12.11
CA PRO A 279 -1.39 -19.29 -11.89
C PRO A 279 -2.21 -20.16 -10.93
N PRO A 280 -2.01 -21.49 -10.96
CA PRO A 280 -2.44 -22.36 -9.87
C PRO A 280 -1.82 -21.89 -8.53
N TYR A 281 -2.67 -21.59 -7.55
CA TYR A 281 -2.26 -21.04 -6.25
C TYR A 281 -2.90 -21.76 -5.04
N VAL A 282 -3.82 -22.70 -5.23
CA VAL A 282 -4.53 -23.38 -4.14
C VAL A 282 -3.62 -24.45 -3.52
N PRO A 283 -3.35 -24.44 -2.21
CA PRO A 283 -2.61 -25.53 -1.56
C PRO A 283 -3.37 -26.86 -1.66
N GLN A 284 -2.71 -28.00 -1.86
CA GLN A 284 -3.39 -29.30 -2.03
C GLN A 284 -4.26 -29.69 -0.83
N ARG A 285 -3.85 -29.29 0.38
CA ARG A 285 -4.63 -29.45 1.62
C ARG A 285 -5.99 -28.71 1.59
N GLU A 286 -6.10 -27.65 0.78
CA GLU A 286 -7.30 -26.81 0.64
C GLU A 286 -8.16 -27.26 -0.55
N TRP A 287 -7.57 -27.87 -1.59
CA TRP A 287 -8.30 -28.48 -2.73
C TRP A 287 -9.43 -29.42 -2.26
N SER A 288 -9.19 -30.17 -1.18
CA SER A 288 -10.20 -31.08 -0.64
C SER A 288 -11.50 -30.40 -0.19
N ASN A 289 -11.43 -29.13 0.22
CA ASN A 289 -12.53 -28.32 0.73
C ASN A 289 -13.16 -27.38 -0.32
N LEU A 290 -12.68 -27.41 -1.56
CA LEU A 290 -13.29 -26.65 -2.67
C LEU A 290 -14.72 -27.12 -2.94
N SER A 291 -15.52 -26.24 -3.54
CA SER A 291 -16.90 -26.60 -3.91
C SER A 291 -16.91 -27.76 -4.90
N PRO A 292 -17.91 -28.67 -4.85
CA PRO A 292 -18.05 -29.73 -5.83
C PRO A 292 -18.19 -29.22 -7.28
N GLU A 293 -18.67 -28.00 -7.47
CA GLU A 293 -18.78 -27.36 -8.79
C GLU A 293 -17.41 -27.10 -9.43
N VAL A 294 -16.40 -26.76 -8.62
CA VAL A 294 -15.01 -26.60 -9.06
C VAL A 294 -14.31 -27.96 -9.08
N LYS A 295 -14.29 -28.66 -7.93
CA LYS A 295 -13.48 -29.86 -7.68
C LYS A 295 -13.78 -31.05 -8.61
N LEU A 296 -14.99 -31.13 -9.16
CA LEU A 296 -15.44 -32.24 -10.00
C LEU A 296 -15.44 -31.94 -11.51
N HIS A 297 -15.25 -30.67 -11.92
CA HIS A 297 -15.42 -30.23 -13.31
C HIS A 297 -14.25 -29.41 -13.87
N GLU A 298 -13.32 -28.96 -13.01
CA GLU A 298 -12.14 -28.19 -13.41
C GLU A 298 -10.86 -29.01 -13.15
N ASP A 299 -9.85 -28.82 -14.00
CA ASP A 299 -8.56 -29.53 -13.91
C ASP A 299 -7.87 -29.19 -12.58
N PRO A 300 -7.52 -30.19 -11.73
CA PRO A 300 -6.72 -29.95 -10.53
C PRO A 300 -5.40 -29.22 -10.84
N ALA A 301 -4.80 -29.42 -12.02
CA ALA A 301 -3.58 -28.73 -12.43
C ALA A 301 -3.77 -27.24 -12.73
N ALA A 302 -4.99 -26.78 -13.00
CA ALA A 302 -5.31 -25.36 -13.13
C ALA A 302 -5.62 -24.69 -11.76
N LEU A 303 -5.55 -25.44 -10.66
CA LEU A 303 -5.93 -24.98 -9.32
C LEU A 303 -4.80 -25.13 -8.30
N ILE A 304 -4.11 -26.28 -8.28
CA ILE A 304 -3.15 -26.67 -7.24
C ILE A 304 -1.80 -25.97 -7.47
N GLY A 305 -1.37 -25.14 -6.53
CA GLY A 305 -0.13 -24.35 -6.61
C GLY A 305 1.17 -25.08 -6.24
N GLU A 306 1.17 -26.41 -6.33
CA GLU A 306 2.30 -27.31 -6.06
C GLU A 306 2.95 -27.74 -7.38
N ARG A 307 4.29 -27.78 -7.44
CA ARG A 307 5.03 -28.09 -8.68
C ARG A 307 4.76 -29.52 -9.19
N SER A 308 4.53 -30.45 -8.27
CA SER A 308 4.21 -31.85 -8.57
C SER A 308 2.90 -32.25 -7.89
N ILE A 309 1.86 -32.47 -8.68
CA ILE A 309 0.59 -33.02 -8.20
C ILE A 309 0.81 -34.52 -7.99
N PRO A 310 0.61 -35.08 -6.78
CA PRO A 310 0.71 -36.51 -6.57
C PRO A 310 -0.31 -37.25 -7.42
N THR A 311 0.14 -38.11 -8.34
CA THR A 311 -0.74 -38.99 -9.11
C THR A 311 -1.49 -39.92 -8.16
N SER A 312 -2.82 -40.00 -8.32
CA SER A 312 -3.70 -40.65 -7.36
C SER A 312 -3.70 -42.18 -7.49
N THR A 313 -2.59 -42.82 -7.13
CA THR A 313 -2.45 -44.29 -7.10
C THR A 313 -1.85 -44.80 -5.78
N GLY A 314 -2.74 -45.17 -4.84
CA GLY A 314 -2.43 -46.05 -3.71
C GLY A 314 -1.94 -45.38 -2.41
N PRO A 315 -2.33 -45.91 -1.23
CA PRO A 315 -1.81 -45.46 0.06
C PRO A 315 -0.54 -46.25 0.43
N THR A 316 0.64 -45.63 0.25
CA THR A 316 1.89 -46.14 0.84
C THR A 316 2.32 -45.25 2.01
N PHE A 317 1.79 -45.55 3.20
CA PHE A 317 2.40 -45.11 4.45
C PHE A 317 3.67 -45.93 4.69
N ASN A 318 4.83 -45.43 4.22
CA ASN A 318 6.12 -45.85 4.75
C ASN A 318 6.67 -44.72 5.61
N SER A 319 6.63 -44.95 6.92
CA SER A 319 7.14 -44.05 7.95
C SER A 319 8.58 -44.41 8.31
N ASP A 320 9.56 -43.82 7.61
CA ASP A 320 10.96 -43.82 8.03
C ASP A 320 11.44 -42.38 8.24
N PRO A 321 12.10 -42.06 9.37
CA PRO A 321 12.60 -40.72 9.65
C PRO A 321 13.90 -40.46 8.87
N PRO A 322 14.11 -39.25 8.31
CA PRO A 322 15.32 -38.94 7.54
C PRO A 322 16.56 -38.87 8.43
N SER A 323 17.62 -39.56 8.00
CA SER A 323 18.96 -39.45 8.59
C SER A 323 19.63 -38.13 8.21
N ARG A 324 20.23 -37.44 9.19
CA ARG A 324 20.87 -36.13 8.99
C ARG A 324 22.04 -36.20 8.01
N THR A 325 21.96 -35.47 6.89
CA THR A 325 23.09 -35.14 6.02
C THR A 325 23.03 -33.65 5.64
N THR A 326 24.06 -32.90 6.00
CA THR A 326 23.91 -31.50 6.47
C THR A 326 24.12 -30.39 5.43
N THR A 327 23.96 -30.65 4.13
CA THR A 327 24.06 -29.61 3.08
C THR A 327 23.01 -29.70 1.96
N THR A 328 22.11 -30.69 1.99
CA THR A 328 21.02 -30.81 0.98
C THR A 328 19.61 -30.62 1.55
N ASP A 329 19.49 -30.29 2.84
CA ASP A 329 18.20 -30.23 3.55
C ASP A 329 17.47 -28.88 3.39
N GLU A 330 18.19 -27.76 3.28
CA GLU A 330 17.57 -26.42 3.31
C GLU A 330 16.80 -26.07 2.02
N THR A 331 17.37 -26.37 0.85
CA THR A 331 16.69 -26.18 -0.44
C THR A 331 15.45 -27.05 -0.54
N LYS A 332 15.55 -28.34 -0.16
CA LYS A 332 14.40 -29.25 -0.06
C LYS A 332 13.34 -28.73 0.92
N THR A 333 13.76 -28.16 2.05
CA THR A 333 12.85 -27.56 3.05
C THR A 333 12.14 -26.32 2.49
N ARG A 334 12.83 -25.46 1.72
CA ARG A 334 12.23 -24.29 1.06
C ARG A 334 11.26 -24.70 -0.03
N GLU A 335 11.62 -25.62 -0.93
CA GLU A 335 10.74 -26.13 -1.98
C GLU A 335 9.48 -26.77 -1.38
N ALA A 336 9.64 -27.65 -0.38
CA ALA A 336 8.52 -28.26 0.32
C ALA A 336 7.63 -27.26 1.09
N TYR A 337 8.17 -26.10 1.49
CA TYR A 337 7.37 -24.99 2.03
C TYR A 337 6.58 -24.28 0.92
N LEU A 338 7.23 -23.95 -0.21
CA LEU A 338 6.59 -23.27 -1.34
C LEU A 338 5.43 -24.10 -1.90
N ASP A 339 5.66 -25.40 -2.11
CA ASP A 339 4.61 -26.33 -2.53
C ASP A 339 3.47 -26.34 -1.50
N ARG A 340 3.74 -26.69 -0.23
CA ARG A 340 2.71 -26.75 0.83
C ARG A 340 1.91 -25.45 1.02
N ALA A 341 2.51 -24.31 0.65
CA ALA A 341 1.88 -22.99 0.72
C ALA A 341 1.16 -22.57 -0.58
N GLY A 342 1.24 -23.33 -1.66
CA GLY A 342 0.67 -23.00 -2.98
C GLY A 342 1.40 -21.87 -3.71
N LEU A 343 2.72 -21.76 -3.52
CA LEU A 343 3.55 -20.62 -3.94
C LEU A 343 4.60 -20.97 -5.01
N ALA A 344 4.65 -22.21 -5.51
CA ALA A 344 5.66 -22.64 -6.47
C ALA A 344 5.64 -21.78 -7.76
N PHE A 345 4.44 -21.50 -8.29
CA PHE A 345 4.26 -20.64 -9.46
C PHE A 345 4.68 -19.19 -9.21
N HIS A 346 4.35 -18.60 -8.05
CA HIS A 346 4.82 -17.24 -7.72
C HIS A 346 6.33 -17.17 -7.58
N SER A 347 6.96 -18.18 -6.97
CA SER A 347 8.42 -18.26 -6.93
C SER A 347 9.02 -18.35 -8.34
N ARG A 348 8.38 -19.05 -9.28
CA ARG A 348 8.84 -19.14 -10.67
C ARG A 348 8.62 -17.83 -11.44
N LEU A 349 7.46 -17.19 -11.33
CA LEU A 349 7.18 -15.87 -11.92
C LEU A 349 8.18 -14.82 -11.43
N ALA A 350 8.53 -14.86 -10.14
CA ALA A 350 9.52 -13.97 -9.55
C ALA A 350 10.95 -14.21 -10.07
N ILE A 351 11.31 -15.45 -10.46
CA ILE A 351 12.58 -15.77 -11.13
C ILE A 351 12.59 -15.25 -12.58
N LEU A 352 11.49 -15.44 -13.32
CA LEU A 352 11.38 -15.07 -14.72
C LEU A 352 11.57 -13.55 -14.97
N LEU A 353 11.21 -12.71 -14.00
CA LEU A 353 11.45 -11.27 -14.03
C LEU A 353 12.93 -10.86 -14.16
N TYR A 354 13.87 -11.70 -13.69
CA TYR A 354 15.31 -11.41 -13.74
C TYR A 354 16.03 -12.14 -14.87
N ARG A 355 15.34 -13.02 -15.61
CA ARG A 355 15.89 -13.72 -16.77
C ARG A 355 15.94 -12.75 -17.96
N SER A 356 17.16 -12.36 -18.35
CA SER A 356 17.38 -11.34 -19.39
C SER A 356 16.84 -11.68 -20.79
N SER A 357 16.61 -12.96 -21.10
CA SER A 357 15.91 -13.39 -22.32
C SER A 357 14.39 -13.19 -22.25
N PHE A 358 13.80 -13.14 -21.04
CA PHE A 358 12.36 -13.21 -20.83
C PHE A 358 11.72 -11.88 -20.42
N SER A 359 12.36 -11.08 -19.56
CA SER A 359 11.81 -9.81 -19.08
C SER A 359 12.66 -8.61 -19.47
N THR A 360 12.01 -7.51 -19.82
CA THR A 360 12.67 -6.21 -19.99
C THR A 360 13.08 -5.61 -18.63
N ARG A 361 14.10 -4.75 -18.64
CA ARG A 361 14.71 -4.17 -17.42
C ARG A 361 13.95 -2.98 -16.82
N SER A 362 13.27 -2.20 -17.66
CA SER A 362 12.58 -0.96 -17.28
C SER A 362 11.40 -0.66 -18.22
N PRO A 363 10.39 -1.53 -18.32
CA PRO A 363 9.13 -1.17 -18.96
C PRO A 363 8.41 -0.04 -18.18
N PRO A 364 7.71 0.88 -18.86
CA PRO A 364 6.91 1.95 -18.23
C PRO A 364 5.55 1.45 -17.69
N LEU A 365 5.42 0.14 -17.53
CA LEU A 365 4.26 -0.65 -17.14
C LEU A 365 4.68 -1.59 -16.00
N PRO A 366 3.75 -2.14 -15.22
CA PRO A 366 4.11 -3.24 -14.33
C PRO A 366 4.74 -4.37 -15.14
N HIS A 367 5.95 -4.79 -14.78
CA HIS A 367 6.66 -5.91 -15.39
C HIS A 367 5.87 -7.23 -15.23
N LEU A 368 5.19 -7.39 -14.09
CA LEU A 368 4.37 -8.56 -13.77
C LEU A 368 3.07 -8.15 -13.09
N VAL A 369 1.95 -8.74 -13.53
CA VAL A 369 0.69 -8.77 -12.78
C VAL A 369 0.21 -10.22 -12.66
N ALA A 370 0.10 -10.73 -11.44
CA ALA A 370 -0.30 -12.12 -11.18
C ALA A 370 -1.36 -12.24 -10.07
N GLU A 371 -2.34 -13.12 -10.28
CA GLU A 371 -3.37 -13.45 -9.28
C GLU A 371 -2.85 -14.44 -8.23
N TYR A 372 -3.34 -14.34 -6.99
CA TYR A 372 -3.01 -15.22 -5.86
C TYR A 372 -4.21 -15.52 -4.96
N GLY A 373 -4.07 -16.58 -4.16
CA GLY A 373 -5.06 -17.05 -3.20
C GLY A 373 -5.20 -16.15 -1.97
N LYS A 374 -6.42 -16.10 -1.43
CA LYS A 374 -6.74 -15.29 -0.23
C LYS A 374 -5.83 -15.67 0.94
N GLY A 375 -5.04 -14.70 1.41
CA GLY A 375 -4.11 -14.88 2.54
C GLY A 375 -2.65 -15.13 2.13
N GLN A 376 -2.37 -15.36 0.84
CA GLN A 376 -1.00 -15.48 0.31
C GLN A 376 -0.30 -14.14 0.08
N GLN A 377 -0.99 -13.00 0.26
CA GLN A 377 -0.47 -11.64 0.07
C GLN A 377 0.98 -11.47 0.56
N LYS A 378 1.21 -11.59 1.88
CA LYS A 378 2.54 -11.33 2.47
C LYS A 378 3.61 -12.32 1.97
N PRO A 379 3.35 -13.64 1.89
CA PRO A 379 4.28 -14.57 1.23
C PRO A 379 4.61 -14.22 -0.24
N VAL A 380 3.63 -13.81 -1.05
CA VAL A 380 3.86 -13.44 -2.46
C VAL A 380 4.66 -12.14 -2.57
N GLU A 381 4.28 -11.10 -1.82
CA GLU A 381 5.06 -9.85 -1.71
C GLU A 381 6.52 -10.14 -1.32
N LYS A 382 6.72 -11.02 -0.32
CA LYS A 382 8.05 -11.46 0.15
C LYS A 382 8.85 -12.19 -0.93
N LEU A 383 8.22 -13.04 -1.73
CA LEU A 383 8.91 -13.77 -2.82
C LEU A 383 9.41 -12.84 -3.92
N HIS A 384 8.58 -11.89 -4.37
CA HIS A 384 8.99 -10.90 -5.36
C HIS A 384 10.06 -9.92 -4.83
N TYR A 385 10.05 -9.65 -3.52
CA TYR A 385 11.08 -8.84 -2.85
C TYR A 385 12.41 -9.61 -2.65
N GLU A 386 12.38 -10.87 -2.21
CA GLU A 386 13.58 -11.69 -1.95
C GLU A 386 14.50 -11.84 -3.17
N LEU A 387 13.92 -11.93 -4.36
CA LEU A 387 14.67 -12.13 -5.61
C LEU A 387 15.22 -10.84 -6.22
N GLN A 388 14.92 -9.67 -5.62
CA GLN A 388 15.61 -8.43 -5.97
C GLN A 388 17.12 -8.56 -5.72
N PRO A 389 17.99 -8.15 -6.67
CA PRO A 389 19.42 -8.06 -6.43
C PRO A 389 19.70 -7.24 -5.15
N PRO A 390 20.58 -7.72 -4.25
CA PRO A 390 20.78 -7.10 -2.93
C PRO A 390 21.06 -5.59 -2.95
N LYS A 391 21.72 -5.08 -3.99
CA LYS A 391 21.95 -3.63 -4.22
C LYS A 391 20.67 -2.79 -4.22
N HIS A 392 19.54 -3.31 -4.72
CA HIS A 392 18.26 -2.59 -4.77
C HIS A 392 17.46 -2.66 -3.46
N ARG A 393 17.74 -3.68 -2.63
CA ARG A 393 17.13 -3.88 -1.30
C ARG A 393 17.69 -2.96 -0.21
N LEU A 394 18.73 -2.18 -0.51
CA LEU A 394 19.27 -1.17 0.39
C LEU A 394 18.19 -0.18 0.87
N PRO A 395 18.17 0.21 2.16
CA PRO A 395 17.32 1.30 2.65
C PRO A 395 17.53 2.59 1.85
N THR A 396 16.44 3.21 1.37
CA THR A 396 16.50 4.55 0.76
C THR A 396 16.41 5.61 1.84
N ILE A 397 17.25 6.63 1.73
CA ILE A 397 17.22 7.81 2.59
C ILE A 397 16.43 8.92 1.89
N LYS A 398 15.31 9.33 2.48
CA LYS A 398 14.54 10.49 2.02
C LYS A 398 15.01 11.74 2.77
N ARG A 399 15.61 12.68 2.06
CA ARG A 399 16.07 13.94 2.66
C ARG A 399 14.89 14.89 2.91
N ILE A 400 14.86 15.51 4.08
CA ILE A 400 13.92 16.58 4.44
C ILE A 400 14.66 17.91 4.29
N GLU A 401 14.37 18.64 3.22
CA GLU A 401 15.03 19.91 2.90
C GLU A 401 14.20 21.12 3.35
N GLY A 402 14.86 22.24 3.65
CA GLY A 402 14.23 23.52 4.01
C GLY A 402 13.58 23.61 5.40
N HIS A 403 13.38 22.49 6.09
CA HIS A 403 12.68 22.39 7.38
C HIS A 403 13.56 21.82 8.51
N PRO A 404 14.60 22.54 8.98
CA PRO A 404 15.36 22.12 10.15
C PRO A 404 14.47 22.15 11.40
N LEU A 405 14.41 21.03 12.12
CA LEU A 405 13.49 20.83 13.25
C LEU A 405 14.14 21.27 14.55
N VAL A 406 13.50 22.21 15.26
CA VAL A 406 14.12 22.93 16.39
C VAL A 406 13.60 22.44 17.73
N VAL A 407 14.47 21.86 18.56
CA VAL A 407 14.19 21.43 19.93
C VAL A 407 14.74 22.47 20.91
N VAL A 408 13.86 23.09 21.71
CA VAL A 408 14.20 24.22 22.58
C VAL A 408 14.00 23.86 24.04
N GLY A 409 15.07 23.91 24.84
CA GLY A 409 14.98 23.80 26.29
C GLY A 409 14.62 25.14 26.93
N VAL A 410 13.40 25.28 27.42
CA VAL A 410 12.94 26.53 28.08
C VAL A 410 13.23 26.44 29.59
N GLY A 411 13.79 27.51 30.16
CA GLY A 411 14.32 27.50 31.52
C GLY A 411 14.99 28.81 31.91
N ASN A 412 15.66 28.81 33.07
CA ASN A 412 16.47 29.94 33.54
C ASN A 412 17.81 29.45 34.14
N ALA A 413 18.43 28.43 33.53
CA ALA A 413 19.59 27.74 34.08
C ALA A 413 20.86 28.61 34.11
N THR A 414 20.89 29.71 33.35
CA THR A 414 21.98 30.70 33.36
C THR A 414 22.08 31.48 34.67
N THR A 415 20.96 31.69 35.37
CA THR A 415 20.93 32.37 36.69
C THR A 415 20.56 31.44 37.84
N HIS A 416 19.74 30.42 37.56
CA HIS A 416 19.25 29.44 38.53
C HIS A 416 19.39 28.01 37.98
N PRO A 417 20.62 27.48 37.87
CA PRO A 417 20.87 26.11 37.43
C PRO A 417 20.21 25.09 38.37
N LEU A 418 19.80 23.95 37.81
CA LEU A 418 19.23 22.81 38.56
C LEU A 418 17.97 23.12 39.40
N THR A 419 17.24 24.19 39.09
CA THR A 419 15.92 24.48 39.69
C THR A 419 14.78 23.82 38.91
N ARG A 420 13.61 23.62 39.55
CA ARG A 420 12.41 23.09 38.89
C ARG A 420 12.03 23.88 37.63
N HIS A 421 12.15 25.21 37.66
CA HIS A 421 11.89 26.08 36.50
C HIS A 421 12.89 25.90 35.34
N SER A 422 14.06 25.35 35.62
CA SER A 422 15.11 25.13 34.63
C SER A 422 15.09 23.71 34.06
N ILE A 423 14.12 22.87 34.43
CA ILE A 423 14.07 21.44 34.05
C ILE A 423 14.11 21.20 32.53
N GLY A 424 13.45 22.06 31.74
CA GLY A 424 13.50 22.00 30.27
C GLY A 424 14.88 22.25 29.68
N GLN A 425 15.75 23.00 30.40
CA GLN A 425 17.16 23.20 30.04
C GLN A 425 18.09 22.15 30.67
N VAL A 426 17.72 21.57 31.82
CA VAL A 426 18.48 20.49 32.48
C VAL A 426 18.40 19.20 31.66
N VAL A 427 17.21 18.84 31.17
CA VAL A 427 17.00 17.61 30.37
C VAL A 427 17.55 17.74 28.94
N LEU A 428 17.70 18.97 28.41
CA LEU A 428 18.12 19.18 27.02
C LEU A 428 19.52 18.65 26.69
N GLU A 429 20.46 18.75 27.63
CA GLU A 429 21.87 18.35 27.42
C GLU A 429 22.03 16.82 27.43
N PRO A 430 21.50 16.07 28.42
CA PRO A 430 21.39 14.60 28.35
C PRO A 430 20.54 14.10 27.17
N LEU A 431 19.49 14.83 26.78
CA LEU A 431 18.66 14.49 25.60
C LEU A 431 19.48 14.56 24.31
N LEU A 432 20.31 15.59 24.15
CA LEU A 432 21.20 15.73 22.99
C LEU A 432 22.13 14.52 22.89
N GLU A 433 22.78 14.13 23.99
CA GLU A 433 23.65 12.94 24.06
C GLU A 433 22.90 11.65 23.71
N ARG A 434 21.66 11.48 24.22
CA ARG A 434 20.83 10.30 23.95
C ARG A 434 20.41 10.20 22.48
N VAL A 435 20.06 11.34 21.86
CA VAL A 435 19.72 11.42 20.43
C VAL A 435 20.94 11.10 19.55
N ILE A 436 22.12 11.59 19.90
CA ILE A 436 23.38 11.25 19.20
C ILE A 436 23.69 9.75 19.30
N ALA A 437 23.51 9.15 20.49
CA ALA A 437 23.69 7.71 20.67
C ALA A 437 22.71 6.88 19.83
N GLN A 438 21.47 7.34 19.68
CA GLN A 438 20.47 6.68 18.84
C GLN A 438 20.74 6.86 17.34
N ASP A 439 21.25 8.02 16.88
CA ASP A 439 21.69 8.20 15.49
C ASP A 439 22.89 7.28 15.15
N ARG A 440 23.87 7.18 16.06
CA ARG A 440 24.97 6.20 15.95
C ARG A 440 24.46 4.76 15.85
N THR A 441 23.45 4.42 16.65
CA THR A 441 22.79 3.10 16.61
C THR A 441 22.07 2.87 15.29
N MET A 442 21.39 3.90 14.76
CA MET A 442 20.73 3.88 13.46
C MET A 442 21.72 3.65 12.31
N ARG A 443 22.84 4.37 12.28
CA ARG A 443 23.92 4.16 11.29
C ARG A 443 24.53 2.77 11.38
N ALA A 444 24.77 2.27 12.60
CA ALA A 444 25.25 0.91 12.81
C ALA A 444 24.24 -0.13 12.28
N LYS A 445 22.94 0.07 12.51
CA LYS A 445 21.90 -0.83 11.99
C LYS A 445 21.80 -0.81 10.46
N LEU A 446 22.04 0.34 9.84
CA LEU A 446 22.10 0.47 8.37
C LEU A 446 23.32 -0.24 7.77
N ARG A 447 24.48 -0.20 8.44
CA ARG A 447 25.65 -1.01 8.06
C ARG A 447 25.39 -2.50 8.19
N GLU A 448 24.81 -2.93 9.32
CA GLU A 448 24.40 -4.33 9.52
C GLU A 448 23.50 -4.84 8.39
N VAL A 449 22.50 -4.04 7.97
CA VAL A 449 21.62 -4.38 6.84
C VAL A 449 22.36 -4.41 5.50
N ARG A 450 23.27 -3.46 5.23
CA ARG A 450 24.13 -3.46 4.03
C ARG A 450 24.99 -4.73 3.98
N ASP A 451 25.63 -5.06 5.08
CA ASP A 451 26.59 -6.16 5.17
C ASP A 451 25.89 -7.52 5.06
N GLN A 452 24.73 -7.70 5.69
CA GLN A 452 23.86 -8.89 5.51
C GLN A 452 23.34 -9.04 4.07
N LEU A 453 23.11 -7.93 3.36
CA LEU A 453 22.71 -7.97 1.94
C LEU A 453 23.89 -8.38 1.03
N GLU A 454 25.12 -7.97 1.34
CA GLU A 454 26.32 -8.41 0.61
C GLU A 454 26.67 -9.87 0.93
N GLU A 455 26.56 -10.30 2.19
CA GLU A 455 26.72 -11.69 2.61
C GLU A 455 25.73 -12.61 1.87
N LEU A 456 24.45 -12.26 1.83
CA LEU A 456 23.45 -12.96 1.03
C LEU A 456 23.76 -12.98 -0.48
N ARG A 457 24.40 -11.93 -1.00
CA ARG A 457 24.82 -11.89 -2.40
C ARG A 457 25.87 -12.98 -2.63
N LEU A 458 26.91 -12.99 -1.81
CA LEU A 458 28.00 -13.96 -1.88
C LEU A 458 27.49 -15.40 -1.70
N GLU A 459 26.67 -15.66 -0.67
CA GLU A 459 26.05 -16.97 -0.45
C GLU A 459 25.20 -17.45 -1.65
N ALA A 460 24.45 -16.55 -2.30
CA ALA A 460 23.63 -16.92 -3.45
C ALA A 460 24.47 -17.28 -4.68
N LEU A 461 25.62 -16.63 -4.84
CA LEU A 461 26.59 -16.91 -5.90
C LEU A 461 27.35 -18.22 -5.64
N GLU A 462 27.88 -18.41 -4.43
CA GLU A 462 28.64 -19.61 -4.04
C GLU A 462 27.79 -20.89 -4.11
N ASN A 463 26.54 -20.82 -3.65
CA ASN A 463 25.61 -21.96 -3.69
C ASN A 463 24.97 -22.18 -5.07
N GLY A 464 25.33 -21.40 -6.11
CA GLY A 464 24.73 -21.50 -7.44
C GLY A 464 23.22 -21.22 -7.49
N LYS A 465 22.67 -20.54 -6.47
CA LYS A 465 21.24 -20.17 -6.41
C LYS A 465 20.87 -19.12 -7.46
N VAL A 466 21.86 -18.37 -7.95
CA VAL A 466 21.72 -17.36 -9.01
C VAL A 466 22.83 -17.54 -10.04
N ASP A 467 22.48 -17.78 -11.30
CA ASP A 467 23.42 -17.74 -12.42
C ASP A 467 23.65 -16.29 -12.86
N VAL A 468 24.87 -15.78 -12.62
CA VAL A 468 25.30 -14.41 -12.98
C VAL A 468 25.18 -14.14 -14.48
N ASN A 469 25.34 -15.16 -15.32
CA ASN A 469 25.25 -14.98 -16.78
C ASN A 469 23.83 -14.59 -17.21
N GLN A 470 22.81 -15.12 -16.51
CA GLN A 470 21.40 -14.79 -16.70
C GLN A 470 21.00 -13.52 -15.92
N CYS A 471 21.49 -13.39 -14.69
CA CYS A 471 21.14 -12.35 -13.72
C CYS A 471 22.31 -11.40 -13.43
N ARG A 472 22.83 -10.71 -14.45
CA ARG A 472 24.05 -9.88 -14.39
C ARG A 472 24.08 -8.87 -13.25
N ASP A 473 22.94 -8.35 -12.83
CA ASP A 473 22.81 -7.37 -11.74
C ASP A 473 23.17 -7.91 -10.35
N TRP A 474 23.36 -9.23 -10.19
CA TRP A 474 23.92 -9.84 -8.98
C TRP A 474 25.46 -9.84 -8.95
N ALA A 475 26.14 -9.53 -10.08
CA ALA A 475 27.60 -9.38 -10.12
C ALA A 475 28.08 -8.18 -9.30
N ASP A 476 27.29 -7.10 -9.30
CA ASP A 476 27.61 -5.85 -8.59
C ASP A 476 27.51 -6.03 -7.08
N SER A 477 28.55 -5.60 -6.35
CA SER A 477 28.53 -5.52 -4.88
C SER A 477 27.47 -4.53 -4.39
N VAL A 478 26.90 -4.79 -3.22
CA VAL A 478 26.04 -3.84 -2.50
C VAL A 478 26.81 -2.52 -2.26
N PRO A 479 26.31 -1.36 -2.70
CA PRO A 479 26.96 -0.08 -2.51
C PRO A 479 27.28 0.25 -1.04
N LYS A 480 28.47 0.81 -0.79
CA LYS A 480 28.88 1.30 0.54
C LYS A 480 28.11 2.56 0.98
N LEU A 481 27.78 3.42 0.02
CA LEU A 481 26.97 4.62 0.20
C LEU A 481 25.49 4.27 -0.01
N LEU A 482 24.60 4.74 0.85
CA LEU A 482 23.16 4.51 0.71
C LEU A 482 22.54 5.48 -0.30
N PRO A 483 21.60 5.03 -1.16
CA PRO A 483 20.94 5.92 -2.11
C PRO A 483 20.05 6.95 -1.40
N ILE A 484 20.22 8.23 -1.76
CA ILE A 484 19.34 9.33 -1.35
C ILE A 484 18.26 9.52 -2.41
N GLU A 485 17.00 9.61 -1.99
CA GLU A 485 15.86 9.84 -2.88
C GLU A 485 16.00 11.22 -3.56
N GLY A 486 16.12 11.25 -4.89
CA GLY A 486 16.23 12.47 -5.70
C GLY A 486 17.64 13.05 -5.88
N LEU A 487 18.71 12.36 -5.45
CA LEU A 487 20.09 12.80 -5.64
C LEU A 487 20.99 11.68 -6.19
N ASN A 488 21.94 12.04 -7.03
CA ASN A 488 22.96 11.12 -7.57
C ASN A 488 24.08 10.79 -6.56
N GLU A 489 24.18 11.57 -5.47
CA GLU A 489 25.13 11.33 -4.39
C GLU A 489 24.54 10.37 -3.35
N GLY A 490 25.33 9.39 -2.92
CA GLY A 490 24.97 8.47 -1.85
C GLY A 490 25.37 8.99 -0.47
N PHE A 491 24.57 8.69 0.53
CA PHE A 491 24.84 9.02 1.93
C PHE A 491 25.93 8.11 2.50
N ASP A 492 27.00 8.71 3.02
CA ASP A 492 28.06 7.97 3.69
C ASP A 492 27.67 7.60 5.13
N LEU A 493 27.67 6.30 5.43
CA LEU A 493 27.43 5.77 6.76
C LEU A 493 28.66 5.84 7.67
N GLU A 494 29.87 5.93 7.10
CA GLU A 494 31.15 5.95 7.82
C GLU A 494 31.61 7.37 8.16
N ALA A 495 30.98 8.40 7.59
CA ALA A 495 31.24 9.79 7.93
C ALA A 495 30.88 10.07 9.41
N GLU A 496 31.90 10.27 10.24
CA GLU A 496 31.72 10.68 11.63
C GLU A 496 31.11 12.08 11.72
N GLN A 497 29.94 12.19 12.36
CA GLN A 497 29.42 13.48 12.77
C GLN A 497 30.13 13.94 14.05
N ASP A 498 31.13 14.80 13.89
CA ASP A 498 31.77 15.46 15.02
C ASP A 498 30.87 16.58 15.58
N VAL A 499 30.10 16.21 16.61
CA VAL A 499 29.21 17.11 17.34
C VAL A 499 30.00 18.21 18.08
N ALA A 500 31.27 17.98 18.42
CA ALA A 500 32.08 19.03 19.06
C ALA A 500 32.29 20.22 18.11
N THR A 501 32.34 19.97 16.80
CA THR A 501 32.44 21.00 15.76
C THR A 501 31.10 21.71 15.48
N SER A 502 29.94 21.10 15.79
CA SER A 502 28.62 21.73 15.60
C SER A 502 28.05 22.45 16.83
N LEU A 503 28.60 22.21 18.02
CA LEU A 503 28.18 22.82 19.29
C LEU A 503 28.73 24.26 19.45
N LYS A 504 27.86 25.26 19.36
CA LYS A 504 28.18 26.68 19.56
C LYS A 504 27.71 27.13 20.95
N LYS A 505 28.65 27.33 21.88
CA LYS A 505 28.38 27.89 23.22
C LYS A 505 28.47 29.42 23.19
N ASP A 506 27.52 30.10 23.84
CA ASP A 506 27.59 31.55 24.05
C ASP A 506 28.31 31.89 25.37
N GLN A 507 28.78 33.14 25.50
CA GLN A 507 29.51 33.61 26.69
C GLN A 507 28.63 33.71 27.95
N SER A 508 27.31 33.56 27.80
CA SER A 508 26.28 33.67 28.84
C SER A 508 25.72 32.31 29.31
N GLY A 509 26.27 31.19 28.86
CA GLY A 509 25.89 29.83 29.28
C GLY A 509 24.74 29.19 28.49
N GLY A 510 24.26 29.85 27.44
CA GLY A 510 23.41 29.25 26.40
C GLY A 510 24.25 28.51 25.36
N TRP A 511 23.60 27.66 24.56
CA TRP A 511 24.27 26.93 23.49
C TRP A 511 23.30 26.51 22.38
N SER A 512 23.83 26.26 21.18
CA SER A 512 23.12 25.58 20.10
C SER A 512 23.96 24.45 19.50
N ALA A 513 23.30 23.41 18.99
CA ALA A 513 23.92 22.32 18.24
C ALA A 513 23.08 22.01 17.00
N SER A 514 23.73 21.68 15.87
CA SER A 514 23.07 21.09 14.70
C SER A 514 23.51 19.64 14.53
N LEU A 515 22.54 18.77 14.24
CA LEU A 515 22.72 17.35 13.95
C LEU A 515 21.95 17.01 12.67
N GLN A 516 22.52 16.19 11.79
CA GLN A 516 21.79 15.61 10.67
C GLN A 516 21.40 14.19 11.05
N LEU A 517 20.15 14.02 11.51
CA LEU A 517 19.64 12.78 12.09
C LEU A 517 19.04 11.85 11.03
N LEU A 518 19.29 10.55 11.20
CA LEU A 518 18.59 9.47 10.50
C LEU A 518 17.45 8.93 11.38
N ILE A 519 16.21 9.09 10.93
CA ILE A 519 14.98 8.70 11.66
C ILE A 519 14.22 7.66 10.83
N PRO A 520 14.03 6.41 11.31
CA PRO A 520 13.20 5.43 10.61
C PRO A 520 11.71 5.76 10.80
N SER A 521 10.90 5.55 9.76
CA SER A 521 9.44 5.73 9.80
C SER A 521 8.73 4.74 10.74
N SER A 522 9.40 3.65 11.13
CA SER A 522 8.99 2.75 12.21
C SER A 522 10.11 2.58 13.23
N PRO A 523 9.89 2.88 14.54
CA PRO A 523 10.92 2.70 15.57
C PRO A 523 11.31 1.23 15.79
N ALA A 524 10.45 0.28 15.40
CA ALA A 524 10.73 -1.15 15.54
C ALA A 524 11.99 -1.60 14.77
N PHE A 525 12.38 -0.88 13.70
CA PHE A 525 13.55 -1.19 12.89
C PHE A 525 14.88 -1.16 13.67
N LEU A 526 14.98 -0.33 14.71
CA LEU A 526 16.17 -0.26 15.56
C LEU A 526 16.35 -1.48 16.47
N TYR A 527 15.26 -2.19 16.76
CA TYR A 527 15.22 -3.24 17.80
C TYR A 527 14.93 -4.64 17.26
N GLN A 528 14.37 -4.74 16.05
CA GLN A 528 14.12 -6.02 15.39
C GLN A 528 15.41 -6.58 14.75
N PRO A 529 15.61 -7.91 14.75
CA PRO A 529 16.60 -8.54 13.89
C PRO A 529 16.36 -8.09 12.45
N SER A 530 17.41 -7.66 11.75
CA SER A 530 17.27 -7.27 10.36
C SER A 530 16.94 -8.52 9.55
N ASN A 531 15.87 -8.42 8.77
CA ASN A 531 15.43 -9.49 7.90
C ASN A 531 15.57 -9.00 6.45
N PRO A 532 16.62 -9.41 5.72
CA PRO A 532 16.85 -8.96 4.35
C PRO A 532 15.79 -9.43 3.34
N ALA A 533 14.84 -10.26 3.76
CA ALA A 533 13.64 -10.63 3.02
C ALA A 533 12.40 -9.75 3.35
N VAL A 534 12.57 -8.65 4.09
CA VAL A 534 11.50 -7.67 4.37
C VAL A 534 11.98 -6.29 3.91
N PRO A 535 11.16 -5.51 3.18
CA PRO A 535 11.54 -4.16 2.78
C PRO A 535 11.80 -3.27 3.99
N PRO A 536 12.95 -2.58 4.06
CA PRO A 536 13.24 -1.65 5.15
C PRO A 536 12.24 -0.48 5.13
N PRO A 537 11.91 0.11 6.29
CA PRO A 537 11.10 1.32 6.34
C PRO A 537 11.84 2.48 5.67
N THR A 538 11.09 3.49 5.23
CA THR A 538 11.64 4.78 4.81
C THR A 538 12.49 5.37 5.94
N ILE A 539 13.73 5.75 5.60
CA ILE A 539 14.62 6.45 6.53
C ILE A 539 14.60 7.93 6.16
N TYR A 540 14.25 8.80 7.09
CA TYR A 540 14.32 10.24 6.89
C TYR A 540 15.70 10.75 7.30
N CYS A 541 16.32 11.59 6.47
CA CYS A 541 17.49 12.39 6.84
C CYS A 541 17.04 13.83 7.04
N VAL A 542 17.13 14.34 8.27
CA VAL A 542 16.62 15.67 8.65
C VAL A 542 17.64 16.43 9.49
N GLU A 543 17.75 17.74 9.28
CA GLU A 543 18.52 18.60 10.19
C GLU A 543 17.69 18.86 11.46
N ALA A 544 18.29 18.60 12.62
CA ALA A 544 17.72 18.86 13.93
C ALA A 544 18.61 19.85 14.69
N LEU A 545 18.00 20.95 15.13
CA LEU A 545 18.65 22.04 15.84
C LEU A 545 18.26 22.00 17.32
N PHE A 546 19.22 21.81 18.21
CA PHE A 546 19.00 21.87 19.65
C PHE A 546 19.44 23.24 20.16
N TYR A 547 18.58 23.91 20.94
CA TYR A 547 18.83 25.26 21.43
C TYR A 547 18.51 25.43 22.92
N LYS A 548 19.51 25.91 23.67
CA LYS A 548 19.42 26.36 25.06
C LYS A 548 19.53 27.89 25.07
N PRO A 549 18.41 28.63 25.23
CA PRO A 549 18.42 30.08 25.39
C PRO A 549 19.23 30.48 26.64
N SER A 550 20.09 31.48 26.48
CA SER A 550 20.78 32.15 27.58
C SER A 550 19.91 33.19 28.30
N GLN A 551 18.86 33.65 27.62
CA GLN A 551 17.93 34.67 28.12
C GLN A 551 17.07 34.12 29.29
N PRO A 552 16.66 34.99 30.24
CA PRO A 552 15.72 34.60 31.29
C PRO A 552 14.41 34.03 30.74
N MET A 553 13.73 33.20 31.52
CA MET A 553 12.49 32.50 31.16
C MET A 553 11.45 33.39 30.45
N ASN A 554 11.23 34.62 30.90
CA ASN A 554 10.25 35.54 30.34
C ASN A 554 10.68 36.22 29.03
N LEU A 555 11.87 35.91 28.52
CA LEU A 555 12.47 36.41 27.27
C LEU A 555 12.92 35.26 26.34
N SER A 556 12.51 34.01 26.61
CA SER A 556 12.89 32.84 25.80
C SER A 556 12.41 32.94 24.35
N GLY A 557 11.31 33.63 24.08
CA GLY A 557 10.79 33.88 22.74
C GLY A 557 11.64 34.89 21.96
N GLN A 558 12.22 35.89 22.63
CA GLN A 558 13.18 36.80 22.00
C GLN A 558 14.49 36.07 21.64
N GLY A 559 14.98 35.18 22.53
CA GLY A 559 16.13 34.31 22.25
C GLY A 559 15.87 33.39 21.05
N LEU A 560 14.74 32.67 21.09
CA LEU A 560 14.34 31.75 20.02
C LEU A 560 14.14 32.47 18.67
N LYS A 561 13.51 33.65 18.66
CA LYS A 561 13.35 34.44 17.42
C LYS A 561 14.70 34.80 16.81
N ASN A 562 15.64 35.29 17.63
CA ASN A 562 16.98 35.62 17.16
C ASN A 562 17.71 34.38 16.63
N PHE A 563 17.57 33.23 17.29
CA PHE A 563 18.13 31.96 16.83
C PHE A 563 17.56 31.55 15.45
N LEU A 564 16.23 31.54 15.30
CA LEU A 564 15.56 31.17 14.05
C LEU A 564 15.98 32.06 12.87
N THR A 565 16.11 33.37 13.08
CA THR A 565 16.58 34.32 12.04
C THR A 565 17.99 34.00 11.51
N HIS A 566 18.85 33.33 12.27
CA HIS A 566 20.21 32.98 11.84
C HIS A 566 20.36 31.52 11.39
N HIS A 567 19.42 30.64 11.77
CA HIS A 567 19.58 29.19 11.63
C HIS A 567 18.45 28.48 10.85
N HIS A 568 17.29 29.12 10.63
CA HIS A 568 16.18 28.51 9.90
C HIS A 568 16.01 29.18 8.52
N PRO A 569 16.29 28.48 7.40
CA PRO A 569 16.44 29.12 6.08
C PRO A 569 15.15 29.75 5.54
N GLN A 570 13.98 29.20 5.91
CA GLN A 570 12.68 29.77 5.53
C GLN A 570 12.17 30.86 6.50
N TYR A 571 12.83 31.10 7.63
CA TYR A 571 12.35 32.09 8.62
C TYR A 571 12.82 33.50 8.24
N PRO A 572 11.91 34.48 8.08
CA PRO A 572 12.27 35.78 7.50
C PRO A 572 13.23 36.57 8.39
N SER A 573 14.30 37.08 7.77
CA SER A 573 15.33 37.90 8.41
C SER A 573 14.93 39.37 8.60
N SER A 574 13.89 39.84 7.90
CA SER A 574 13.27 41.15 8.13
C SER A 574 11.76 41.10 7.93
N SER A 575 11.03 42.00 8.59
CA SER A 575 9.56 42.06 8.58
C SER A 575 9.01 42.74 7.32
N SER A 576 9.37 42.24 6.14
CA SER A 576 8.77 42.66 4.85
C SER A 576 7.58 41.77 4.52
N SER A 577 6.37 42.30 4.69
CA SER A 577 5.12 41.62 4.32
C SER A 577 4.89 41.66 2.81
N SER A 578 4.97 40.51 2.15
CA SER A 578 4.37 40.24 0.84
C SER A 578 3.70 38.88 0.90
N GLU A 579 2.43 38.81 0.49
CA GLU A 579 1.59 37.61 0.65
C GLU A 579 2.13 36.39 -0.10
N PRO A 580 2.14 35.19 0.52
CA PRO A 580 2.27 33.94 -0.18
C PRO A 580 0.88 33.43 -0.60
N SER A 581 0.63 33.45 -1.91
CA SER A 581 -0.21 32.41 -2.51
C SER A 581 0.61 31.11 -2.59
N GLN A 582 -0.07 29.97 -2.57
CA GLN A 582 0.46 28.61 -2.32
C GLN A 582 0.70 28.26 -0.83
N GLN A 583 0.57 26.96 -0.57
CA GLN A 583 0.37 26.28 0.71
C GLN A 583 1.30 26.76 1.83
N VAL A 584 0.80 27.69 2.66
CA VAL A 584 1.59 28.47 3.62
C VAL A 584 2.32 27.58 4.63
N TRP A 585 3.65 27.45 4.45
CA TRP A 585 4.55 26.89 5.46
C TRP A 585 4.49 27.73 6.74
N ARG A 586 4.70 27.08 7.88
CA ARG A 586 4.45 27.63 9.21
C ARG A 586 5.43 27.08 10.25
N ILE A 587 6.31 27.96 10.72
CA ILE A 587 7.40 27.67 11.66
C ILE A 587 6.95 26.99 12.96
N GLU A 588 5.73 27.23 13.45
CA GLU A 588 5.26 26.62 14.71
C GLU A 588 5.12 25.08 14.64
N ASN A 589 5.11 24.50 13.43
CA ASN A 589 5.11 23.06 13.21
C ASN A 589 6.51 22.44 13.28
N ASP A 590 7.56 23.25 13.14
CA ASP A 590 8.97 22.82 13.09
C ASP A 590 9.69 23.10 14.44
N ILE A 591 8.94 23.49 15.48
CA ILE A 591 9.45 23.77 16.82
C ILE A 591 8.83 22.80 17.85
N LEU A 592 9.69 22.23 18.69
CA LEU A 592 9.36 21.46 19.89
C LEU A 592 9.95 22.13 21.12
N ILE A 593 9.13 22.37 22.15
CA ILE A 593 9.58 23.02 23.39
C ILE A 593 9.57 22.04 24.56
N LEU A 594 10.68 21.95 25.29
CA LEU A 594 10.76 21.30 26.59
C LEU A 594 10.47 22.35 27.69
N GLN A 595 9.47 22.10 28.54
CA GLN A 595 9.03 23.05 29.58
C GLN A 595 8.65 22.37 30.90
N ASP A 596 8.70 23.11 32.00
CA ASP A 596 8.07 22.71 33.26
C ASP A 596 6.53 22.75 33.18
N GLU A 597 5.88 21.91 33.98
CA GLU A 597 4.43 21.84 34.12
C GLU A 597 4.04 21.57 35.58
N LEU A 598 3.30 22.51 36.17
CA LEU A 598 2.84 22.43 37.56
C LEU A 598 1.69 21.44 37.71
N ASP A 599 0.89 21.25 36.67
CA ASP A 599 -0.30 20.37 36.68
C ASP A 599 0.02 18.89 36.45
N LEU A 600 1.31 18.53 36.33
CA LEU A 600 1.80 17.16 36.24
C LEU A 600 2.69 16.84 37.45
N ALA A 601 2.53 15.64 38.01
CA ALA A 601 3.40 15.15 39.08
C ALA A 601 4.85 14.97 38.58
N PHE A 602 5.82 15.07 39.47
CA PHE A 602 7.21 14.80 39.09
C PHE A 602 7.36 13.36 38.57
N GLY A 603 8.08 13.19 37.45
CA GLY A 603 8.20 11.91 36.76
C GLY A 603 7.11 11.62 35.72
N GLU A 604 6.08 12.47 35.59
CA GLU A 604 5.18 12.47 34.44
C GLU A 604 5.69 13.39 33.33
N VAL A 605 5.91 12.84 32.13
CA VAL A 605 6.24 13.59 30.93
C VAL A 605 5.12 13.40 29.90
N LYS A 606 4.57 14.48 29.34
CA LYS A 606 3.48 14.40 28.34
C LYS A 606 3.68 15.38 27.19
N ARG A 607 3.69 14.86 25.96
CA ARG A 607 3.60 15.66 24.74
C ARG A 607 2.23 16.33 24.62
N LYS A 608 2.20 17.53 24.04
CA LYS A 608 0.98 18.28 23.74
C LYS A 608 1.21 19.16 22.51
N ASP A 609 0.55 18.83 21.42
CA ASP A 609 0.71 19.51 20.13
C ASP A 609 -0.15 20.79 19.98
N SER A 610 -1.16 20.98 20.85
CA SER A 610 -2.07 22.13 20.78
C SER A 610 -2.49 22.73 22.15
N GLY A 611 -2.96 23.99 22.14
CA GLY A 611 -3.65 24.66 23.26
C GLY A 611 -2.84 25.75 24.00
N SER A 612 -3.51 26.50 24.88
CA SER A 612 -2.96 27.72 25.52
C SER A 612 -1.73 27.49 26.42
N ALA A 613 -1.04 28.59 26.76
CA ALA A 613 0.15 28.61 27.62
C ALA A 613 -0.11 28.35 29.12
N ARG A 614 -1.38 28.30 29.56
CA ARG A 614 -1.82 28.02 30.96
C ARG A 614 -1.11 28.81 32.08
N GLY A 615 -0.53 29.97 31.76
CA GLY A 615 0.17 30.84 32.72
C GLY A 615 1.69 30.83 32.60
N HIS A 616 2.29 29.86 31.89
CA HIS A 616 3.74 29.74 31.73
C HIS A 616 4.34 30.92 30.96
N ASN A 617 5.26 31.65 31.59
CA ASN A 617 5.79 32.91 31.07
C ASN A 617 6.60 32.75 29.77
N GLY A 618 7.54 31.78 29.71
CA GLY A 618 8.33 31.55 28.49
C GLY A 618 7.51 31.16 27.27
N ILE A 619 6.54 30.25 27.43
CA ILE A 619 5.59 29.88 26.36
C ILE A 619 4.78 31.09 25.88
N ARG A 620 4.35 31.98 26.79
CA ARG A 620 3.63 33.20 26.43
C ARG A 620 4.49 34.15 25.58
N ASP A 621 5.77 34.35 25.94
CA ASP A 621 6.70 35.16 25.15
C ASP A 621 7.00 34.51 23.79
N ILE A 622 7.20 33.18 23.72
CA ILE A 622 7.40 32.46 22.45
C ILE A 622 6.21 32.65 21.49
N ILE A 623 4.98 32.40 21.96
CA ILE A 623 3.76 32.61 21.16
C ILE A 623 3.67 34.05 20.65
N SER A 624 3.93 35.03 21.53
CA SER A 624 3.85 36.45 21.19
C SER A 624 4.95 36.91 20.23
N ARG A 625 6.19 36.41 20.35
CA ARG A 625 7.35 36.85 19.56
C ARG A 625 7.37 36.25 18.15
N LEU A 626 6.85 35.04 18.02
CA LEU A 626 6.73 34.30 16.76
C LEU A 626 5.38 34.53 16.04
N ASN A 627 4.48 35.35 16.59
CA ASN A 627 3.15 35.65 16.03
C ASN A 627 2.30 34.40 15.73
N ILE A 628 2.33 33.39 16.61
CA ILE A 628 1.58 32.15 16.40
C ILE A 628 0.08 32.44 16.58
N PRO A 629 -0.77 32.23 15.55
CA PRO A 629 -2.15 32.73 15.57
C PRO A 629 -3.10 31.80 16.35
N ASP A 630 -3.91 32.40 17.21
CA ASP A 630 -5.07 31.75 17.82
C ASP A 630 -6.09 31.36 16.73
N GLN A 631 -6.45 30.07 16.65
CA GLN A 631 -7.49 29.58 15.74
C GLN A 631 -8.89 29.89 16.30
N PRO A 632 -9.84 30.40 15.48
CA PRO A 632 -11.19 30.72 15.94
C PRO A 632 -12.06 29.47 16.16
N SER A 633 -12.91 29.53 17.18
CA SER A 633 -13.70 28.40 17.68
C SER A 633 -14.94 28.08 16.82
N HIS A 634 -14.85 27.12 15.90
CA HIS A 634 -16.03 26.55 15.22
C HIS A 634 -15.93 25.05 14.90
N SER A 635 -16.31 24.20 15.86
CA SER A 635 -17.30 23.11 15.68
C SER A 635 -17.42 22.25 16.94
N LYS A 636 -18.62 21.71 17.21
CA LYS A 636 -18.83 20.78 18.34
C LYS A 636 -18.41 19.37 17.93
N GLY A 637 -17.42 18.80 18.63
CA GLY A 637 -17.14 17.36 18.60
C GLY A 637 -15.77 16.94 18.09
N GLY A 638 -14.70 17.35 18.78
CA GLY A 638 -13.35 16.82 18.58
C GLY A 638 -12.41 17.29 19.70
N GLU A 639 -11.67 16.38 20.32
CA GLU A 639 -10.64 16.75 21.31
C GLU A 639 -9.39 17.27 20.59
N GLY A 640 -9.16 18.59 20.60
CA GLY A 640 -7.97 19.16 19.96
C GLY A 640 -7.86 20.68 19.93
N ASP A 641 -8.56 21.41 20.80
CA ASP A 641 -8.82 22.85 20.61
C ASP A 641 -7.68 23.78 21.12
N GLY A 642 -7.11 24.59 20.22
CA GLY A 642 -6.22 25.73 20.52
C GLY A 642 -4.85 25.76 19.80
N LEU A 643 -4.04 26.79 20.11
CA LEU A 643 -2.72 27.11 19.49
C LEU A 643 -1.83 25.90 19.17
N LYS A 644 -1.47 25.72 17.90
CA LYS A 644 -0.66 24.59 17.41
C LYS A 644 0.85 24.80 17.64
N LEU A 645 1.30 24.57 18.88
CA LEU A 645 2.71 24.64 19.26
C LEU A 645 3.07 23.40 20.09
N SER A 646 4.02 22.62 19.59
CA SER A 646 4.41 21.32 20.13
C SER A 646 5.25 21.48 21.40
N ARG A 647 4.82 20.83 22.48
CA ARG A 647 5.48 20.90 23.80
C ARG A 647 5.64 19.52 24.40
N ILE A 648 6.82 19.22 24.95
CA ILE A 648 7.01 18.18 25.97
C ILE A 648 6.91 18.87 27.33
N ARG A 649 5.92 18.45 28.11
CA ARG A 649 5.63 19.01 29.43
C ARG A 649 6.17 18.06 30.48
N ILE A 650 7.16 18.52 31.24
CA ILE A 650 7.84 17.76 32.28
C ILE A 650 7.25 18.18 33.63
N GLY A 651 6.64 17.24 34.34
CA GLY A 651 6.00 17.52 35.62
C GLY A 651 6.99 17.95 36.70
N ILE A 652 6.67 19.04 37.39
CA ILE A 652 7.40 19.51 38.59
C ILE A 652 6.53 19.49 39.85
N GLY A 653 5.25 19.14 39.71
CA GLY A 653 4.24 19.14 40.77
C GLY A 653 3.91 20.54 41.31
N ARG A 654 2.89 20.60 42.17
CA ARG A 654 2.57 21.78 42.99
C ARG A 654 3.12 21.59 44.41
N PRO A 655 3.49 22.67 45.13
CA PRO A 655 3.88 22.56 46.53
C PRO A 655 2.69 22.04 47.36
N GLU A 656 2.97 21.18 48.33
CA GLU A 656 1.94 20.59 49.20
C GLU A 656 1.15 21.67 49.95
N THR A 657 -0.07 21.94 49.49
CA THR A 657 -1.06 22.63 50.32
C THR A 657 -1.72 21.61 51.23
N ARG A 658 -1.76 21.90 52.55
CA ARG A 658 -2.49 21.09 53.52
C ARG A 658 -3.90 20.83 53.00
N GLN A 659 -4.21 19.58 52.68
CA GLN A 659 -5.57 19.18 52.36
C GLN A 659 -6.49 19.61 53.51
N LYS A 660 -7.57 20.33 53.21
CA LYS A 660 -8.69 20.42 54.14
C LYS A 660 -9.22 19.01 54.30
N GLN A 661 -9.00 18.38 55.47
CA GLN A 661 -9.73 17.18 55.83
C GLN A 661 -11.23 17.50 55.76
N GLN A 662 -11.92 16.88 54.80
CA GLN A 662 -13.37 16.74 54.91
C GLN A 662 -13.66 15.92 56.18
N GLY A 663 -14.65 16.37 56.95
CA GLY A 663 -14.74 16.02 58.36
C GLY A 663 -14.96 14.53 58.62
N GLY A 664 -14.04 13.91 59.37
CA GLY A 664 -14.43 12.88 60.31
C GLY A 664 -15.14 13.54 61.47
N LYS A 665 -16.35 13.06 61.80
CA LYS A 665 -16.91 13.26 63.15
C LYS A 665 -16.02 12.52 64.16
N ASP A 666 -16.19 12.86 65.43
CA ASP A 666 -15.60 12.20 66.61
C ASP A 666 -14.17 12.62 66.99
N SER A 667 -14.07 13.80 67.62
CA SER A 667 -13.26 13.92 68.84
C SER A 667 -13.84 15.01 69.76
N TRP A 668 -14.31 14.59 70.94
CA TRP A 668 -14.91 15.45 71.96
C TRP A 668 -13.84 15.95 72.93
N LEU A 669 -12.96 16.84 72.46
CA LEU A 669 -11.88 17.45 73.26
C LEU A 669 -11.80 18.97 73.01
N PRO A 670 -11.83 19.80 74.07
CA PRO A 670 -11.63 21.24 73.94
C PRO A 670 -10.25 21.60 73.36
N SER A 671 -10.21 22.68 72.59
CA SER A 671 -9.03 23.14 71.84
C SER A 671 -7.83 23.56 72.70
N SER A 672 -7.98 23.68 74.02
CA SER A 672 -6.96 24.13 74.98
C SER A 672 -5.83 23.12 75.26
N LEU A 673 -5.95 21.86 74.80
CA LEU A 673 -4.98 20.79 75.11
C LEU A 673 -4.24 20.19 73.90
N SER A 674 -4.52 20.63 72.66
CA SER A 674 -3.76 20.15 71.50
C SER A 674 -2.42 20.88 71.35
N LYS A 675 -1.32 20.20 71.75
CA LYS A 675 0.05 20.68 71.52
C LYS A 675 0.38 20.66 70.02
N SER A 676 0.12 21.78 69.33
CA SER A 676 0.46 21.98 67.93
C SER A 676 1.98 21.88 67.70
N LYS A 677 2.44 20.76 67.11
CA LYS A 677 3.81 20.66 66.58
C LYS A 677 3.97 21.68 65.45
N LYS A 678 5.03 22.50 65.52
CA LYS A 678 5.40 23.49 64.49
C LYS A 678 5.56 22.82 63.12
N GLY A 679 4.56 22.96 62.24
CA GLY A 679 4.68 22.71 60.80
C GLY A 679 4.90 24.03 60.07
N GLY A 680 5.80 24.05 59.08
CA GLY A 680 6.15 25.27 58.34
C GLY A 680 4.99 25.87 57.53
N LYS A 681 5.12 27.16 57.17
CA LYS A 681 4.18 27.83 56.26
C LYS A 681 4.22 27.18 54.87
N PRO A 682 3.10 27.10 54.13
CA PRO A 682 3.10 26.60 52.76
C PRO A 682 4.01 27.45 51.86
N ILE A 683 4.71 26.78 50.93
CA ILE A 683 5.65 27.42 50.00
C ILE A 683 4.83 28.06 48.86
N ALA A 684 5.08 29.35 48.58
CA ALA A 684 4.48 30.05 47.44
C ALA A 684 4.95 29.43 46.10
N ILE A 685 4.11 29.44 45.06
CA ILE A 685 4.39 28.74 43.79
C ILE A 685 5.66 29.28 43.13
N ASP A 686 5.82 30.59 43.13
CA ASP A 686 7.02 31.34 42.73
C ASP A 686 8.30 30.87 43.45
N ARG A 687 8.22 30.59 44.76
CA ARG A 687 9.33 30.01 45.53
C ARG A 687 9.51 28.50 45.30
N TRP A 688 8.46 27.77 44.97
CA TRP A 688 8.52 26.34 44.62
C TRP A 688 9.21 26.13 43.28
N VAL A 689 8.83 26.90 42.27
CA VAL A 689 9.38 26.85 40.91
C VAL A 689 10.88 27.17 40.91
N LEU A 690 11.33 28.12 41.74
CA LEU A 690 12.74 28.46 41.94
C LEU A 690 13.50 27.53 42.92
N SER A 691 12.87 26.50 43.46
CA SER A 691 13.55 25.56 44.38
C SER A 691 14.42 24.54 43.60
N PRO A 692 15.58 24.12 44.16
CA PRO A 692 16.45 23.15 43.52
C PRO A 692 15.78 21.79 43.40
N LEU A 693 16.04 21.09 42.29
CA LEU A 693 15.72 19.67 42.13
C LEU A 693 16.42 18.87 43.23
N LYS A 694 15.72 17.89 43.80
CA LYS A 694 16.31 16.90 44.71
C LYS A 694 17.26 15.98 43.93
N ALA A 695 18.05 15.18 44.65
CA ALA A 695 19.02 14.27 44.03
C ALA A 695 18.34 13.22 43.14
N ASP A 696 17.25 12.61 43.61
CA ASP A 696 16.41 11.64 42.87
C ASP A 696 15.72 12.29 41.66
N GLU A 697 15.20 13.52 41.84
CA GLU A 697 14.60 14.29 40.75
C GLU A 697 15.63 14.62 39.66
N ARG A 698 16.87 14.96 40.07
CA ARG A 698 17.98 15.26 39.15
C ARG A 698 18.45 14.02 38.40
N GLU A 699 18.67 12.90 39.11
CA GLU A 699 19.05 11.62 38.50
C GLU A 699 18.04 11.16 37.44
N SER A 700 16.74 11.33 37.73
CA SER A 700 15.66 11.05 36.77
C SER A 700 15.73 11.91 35.49
N CYS A 701 16.23 13.15 35.60
CA CYS A 701 16.43 14.06 34.47
C CYS A 701 17.73 13.83 33.70
N GLU A 702 18.78 13.32 34.35
CA GLU A 702 20.11 13.11 33.77
C GLU A 702 20.30 11.71 33.18
N GLY A 703 19.61 10.68 33.70
CA GLY A 703 19.75 9.30 33.22
C GLY A 703 18.57 8.36 33.47
N GLY A 704 17.48 8.84 34.09
CA GLY A 704 16.31 8.01 34.43
C GLY A 704 15.05 8.32 33.61
N LYS A 705 13.90 7.97 34.19
CA LYS A 705 12.59 7.95 33.52
C LYS A 705 12.21 9.26 32.81
N VAL A 706 12.50 10.43 33.40
CA VAL A 706 12.14 11.72 32.78
C VAL A 706 12.91 11.92 31.47
N LEU A 707 14.18 11.52 31.41
CA LEU A 707 14.97 11.56 30.18
C LEU A 707 14.46 10.53 29.15
N GLU A 708 14.16 9.30 29.57
CA GLU A 708 13.64 8.25 28.69
C GLU A 708 12.33 8.64 28.00
N ASP A 709 11.32 9.07 28.78
CA ASP A 709 10.04 9.53 28.25
C ASP A 709 10.22 10.75 27.33
N THR A 710 11.07 11.71 27.71
CA THR A 710 11.33 12.92 26.91
C THR A 710 11.97 12.56 25.58
N ASN A 711 12.90 11.61 25.57
CA ASN A 711 13.59 11.15 24.38
C ASN A 711 12.67 10.39 23.42
N GLU A 712 11.82 9.48 23.92
CA GLU A 712 10.82 8.79 23.11
C GLU A 712 9.84 9.79 22.45
N LEU A 713 9.31 10.73 23.23
CA LEU A 713 8.38 11.75 22.74
C LEU A 713 9.03 12.73 21.75
N CYS A 714 10.32 13.06 21.94
CA CYS A 714 11.09 13.91 21.04
C CYS A 714 11.29 13.24 19.68
N LEU A 715 11.84 12.01 19.65
CA LEU A 715 11.99 11.25 18.40
C LEU A 715 10.65 10.91 17.75
N GLY A 716 9.59 10.69 18.54
CA GLY A 716 8.21 10.58 18.07
C GLY A 716 7.78 11.80 17.28
N TRP A 717 7.94 13.00 17.85
CA TRP A 717 7.60 14.26 17.19
C TRP A 717 8.42 14.51 15.92
N ILE A 718 9.73 14.27 15.95
CA ILE A 718 10.60 14.39 14.76
C ILE A 718 10.10 13.47 13.63
N ARG A 719 9.78 12.21 13.95
CA ARG A 719 9.27 11.22 12.99
C ARG A 719 7.92 11.61 12.39
N ASP A 720 6.96 12.03 13.21
CA ASP A 720 5.63 12.47 12.76
C ASP A 720 5.76 13.66 11.78
N ARG A 721 6.66 14.60 12.10
CA ARG A 721 6.89 15.78 11.29
C ARG A 721 7.58 15.45 9.97
N CYS A 722 8.60 14.58 9.98
CA CYS A 722 9.24 14.07 8.77
C CYS A 722 8.24 13.36 7.85
N SER A 723 7.37 12.50 8.40
CA SER A 723 6.31 11.82 7.64
C SER A 723 5.33 12.81 6.98
N THR A 724 4.94 13.86 7.71
CA THR A 724 4.07 14.93 7.18
C THR A 724 4.74 15.69 6.03
N LEU A 725 6.01 16.05 6.19
CA LEU A 725 6.79 16.78 5.17
C LEU A 725 7.04 15.90 3.93
N ALA A 726 7.42 14.64 4.12
CA ALA A 726 7.63 13.66 3.06
C ALA A 726 6.37 13.36 2.23
N SER A 727 5.18 13.53 2.82
CA SER A 727 3.88 13.37 2.14
C SER A 727 3.41 14.65 1.44
N SER A 728 4.01 15.80 1.75
CA SER A 728 3.67 17.10 1.16
C SER A 728 4.55 17.44 -0.05
N SER A 729 5.76 16.86 -0.12
CA SER A 729 6.71 17.03 -1.22
C SER A 729 6.46 16.09 -2.42
N SER A 730 5.56 15.11 -2.30
CA SER A 730 5.16 14.23 -3.41
C SER A 730 4.17 14.92 -4.35
N GLY A 731 4.65 15.91 -5.11
CA GLY A 731 4.07 16.20 -6.43
C GLY A 731 4.31 15.02 -7.39
N PRO A 732 3.65 14.98 -8.56
CA PRO A 732 3.99 14.02 -9.59
C PRO A 732 5.43 14.31 -10.07
N VAL A 733 6.37 13.42 -9.73
CA VAL A 733 7.72 13.47 -10.28
C VAL A 733 7.65 12.93 -11.71
N GLU A 734 7.31 13.81 -12.64
CA GLU A 734 7.46 13.54 -14.07
C GLU A 734 8.94 13.64 -14.43
N GLY A 735 9.57 12.47 -14.60
CA GLY A 735 10.80 12.29 -15.37
C GLY A 735 12.09 12.89 -14.81
N GLU A 736 12.85 12.10 -14.05
CA GLU A 736 14.32 12.14 -14.11
C GLU A 736 14.91 10.79 -13.72
N GLY A 737 15.95 10.34 -14.43
CA GLY A 737 16.40 8.95 -14.49
C GLY A 737 17.20 8.45 -13.29
N GLY A 738 16.63 8.46 -12.09
CA GLY A 738 17.12 7.64 -10.98
C GLY A 738 16.81 6.16 -11.22
N LEU A 739 17.62 5.24 -10.68
CA LEU A 739 17.33 3.80 -10.77
C LEU A 739 15.97 3.50 -10.10
N GLU A 740 14.95 3.21 -10.91
CA GLU A 740 13.63 2.85 -10.41
C GLU A 740 13.72 1.59 -9.54
N LYS A 741 13.39 1.73 -8.26
CA LYS A 741 13.31 0.61 -7.33
C LYS A 741 12.09 -0.22 -7.67
N LEU A 742 12.33 -1.49 -8.04
CA LEU A 742 11.27 -2.46 -8.33
C LEU A 742 10.23 -2.48 -7.20
N ARG A 743 9.02 -2.00 -7.48
CA ARG A 743 7.96 -1.74 -6.51
C ARG A 743 6.93 -2.86 -6.58
N VAL A 744 6.90 -3.67 -5.53
CA VAL A 744 5.90 -4.72 -5.33
C VAL A 744 4.69 -4.13 -4.61
N GLU A 745 3.52 -4.16 -5.24
CA GLU A 745 2.24 -3.68 -4.69
C GLU A 745 1.17 -4.78 -4.77
N SER A 746 0.47 -5.03 -3.67
CA SER A 746 -0.74 -5.87 -3.70
C SER A 746 -2.00 -5.04 -3.91
N ARG A 747 -2.85 -5.47 -4.83
CA ARG A 747 -4.15 -4.85 -5.08
C ARG A 747 -5.33 -5.73 -4.68
N LYS A 748 -6.43 -5.04 -4.33
CA LYS A 748 -7.69 -5.66 -3.97
C LYS A 748 -8.56 -5.87 -5.20
N ASP A 749 -9.34 -6.95 -5.19
CA ASP A 749 -10.44 -7.16 -6.13
C ASP A 749 -11.65 -6.26 -5.82
N GLN A 750 -12.67 -6.36 -6.68
CA GLN A 750 -13.97 -5.71 -6.51
C GLN A 750 -14.73 -6.10 -5.22
N PHE A 751 -14.28 -7.14 -4.50
CA PHE A 751 -14.84 -7.59 -3.22
C PHE A 751 -14.02 -7.10 -2.01
N GLY A 752 -12.96 -6.32 -2.24
CA GLY A 752 -12.08 -5.76 -1.21
C GLY A 752 -11.04 -6.75 -0.65
N VAL A 753 -10.85 -7.90 -1.30
CA VAL A 753 -9.88 -8.94 -0.92
C VAL A 753 -8.59 -8.73 -1.72
N PHE A 754 -7.44 -8.76 -1.05
CA PHE A 754 -6.14 -8.74 -1.75
C PHE A 754 -6.00 -10.01 -2.62
N ARG A 755 -5.76 -9.80 -3.92
CA ARG A 755 -5.83 -10.85 -4.96
C ARG A 755 -4.70 -10.81 -5.97
N THR A 756 -4.10 -9.67 -6.24
CA THR A 756 -3.08 -9.55 -7.29
C THR A 756 -1.83 -8.89 -6.75
N VAL A 757 -0.68 -9.38 -7.19
CA VAL A 757 0.60 -8.71 -7.05
C VAL A 757 0.90 -7.97 -8.35
N TRP A 758 1.33 -6.73 -8.22
CA TRP A 758 1.76 -5.84 -9.30
C TRP A 758 3.22 -5.52 -9.01
N VAL A 759 4.11 -5.85 -9.93
CA VAL A 759 5.54 -5.56 -9.84
C VAL A 759 5.85 -4.51 -10.90
N TYR A 760 6.25 -3.33 -10.46
CA TYR A 760 6.74 -2.21 -11.26
C TYR A 760 8.26 -2.10 -11.15
#